data_AF-A0A5N6DU00-F1
#
_entry.id   AF-A0A5N6DU00-F1
#
_cell.length_a   1.000
_cell.length_b   1.000
_cell.length_c   1.000
_cell.angle_alpha   90.00
_cell.angle_beta   90.00
_cell.angle_gamma   90.00
#
_symmetry.space_group_name_H-M   'P 1'
#
loop_
_entity.id
_entity.type
_entity.pdbx_description
1 polymer ?
#
loop_
_entity_poly.entity_id
_entity_poly.type
_entity_poly.pdbx_seq_one_letter_code
_entity_poly.pdbx_strand_id
1 'polypeptide(L)'
;MAEEEDPIVQALPPATDYLTYLTLLEYQLTPARLPTLHKLLQDEVLTTNIGWDLVQLLLPMLPQSLECLQDIARLGNPREVILRVSEALMQLQPEDEDEDEDDDDDEENETAEPAAAHDTEPVDTELKAATDRDAEKSNIQNNLPRHILKFNALVAMLSILHSRIQTKSPSRFFATSLQAVLEAYTLMPTNETTLALLEFFRDVSPSKRPAPPPRAASESSVLRVSEASAPDPEAEVQSPNPSNNEPALIRRFLQFGLIELIKSYILSFSGPMDPGMSWTIRLQEKLQTRHLAGQVSETEVFANSKELSERDMILGKITALSRDFGLDDKQLLAVVSQPADKHPQPLDFDEPPRNVEEIPLERHGALLLLAARAAMAELFSSGQVTPIAVFPELAQIFDNFVGDHDKPDEIAFGQPQALLDSLLTLTVFSMQRSIGEPSTEIEFRRFILSLTACTTRQSYNSIRRIPGAILHSHVSHIVRFKTIRQVLEDDRFQLIRDSAIGWLKDEILDANKKPSGSSPESDIFINPHYFSILFPLLFNSSELRLNVSSDIVASWIKFSQTLTPSIHAALSLYYILLSSSTLRAQLQLEKTYIYFRNRFLEPLKSLLHAFESDLTQNGGDGKIESAVGENMCQVGMARSVGLVSHAVEQVEDAVGDAFVGADDELQEPSMDDVARVDKIRKETAL
;
A
#
# COMPACT_ATOMS: atom_id res chain seq x y z
N MET A 1 4.72 -18.59 -57.41
CA MET A 1 4.98 -20.01 -57.70
C MET A 1 5.41 -20.80 -56.47
N ALA A 2 6.18 -20.25 -55.50
CA ALA A 2 6.47 -20.96 -54.24
C ALA A 2 5.29 -20.99 -53.23
N GLU A 3 4.42 -19.97 -53.23
CA GLU A 3 3.26 -19.91 -52.30
C GLU A 3 2.13 -20.91 -52.64
N GLU A 4 2.00 -21.37 -53.89
CA GLU A 4 1.01 -22.38 -54.32
C GLU A 4 1.42 -23.83 -53.98
N GLU A 5 2.68 -24.03 -53.59
CA GLU A 5 3.21 -25.34 -53.16
C GLU A 5 3.19 -25.53 -51.64
N ASP A 6 2.78 -24.52 -50.86
CA ASP A 6 2.76 -24.61 -49.40
C ASP A 6 1.68 -25.60 -48.93
N PRO A 7 2.02 -26.62 -48.11
CA PRO A 7 1.06 -27.61 -47.61
C PRO A 7 -0.16 -27.00 -46.92
N ILE A 8 -0.02 -25.84 -46.25
CA ILE A 8 -1.16 -25.19 -45.56
C ILE A 8 -2.11 -24.47 -46.53
N VAL A 9 -1.69 -24.21 -47.77
CA VAL A 9 -2.54 -23.62 -48.82
C VAL A 9 -3.25 -24.73 -49.60
N GLN A 10 -2.54 -25.82 -49.93
CA GLN A 10 -3.10 -26.95 -50.68
C GLN A 10 -4.21 -27.69 -49.91
N ALA A 11 -4.13 -27.69 -48.59
CA ALA A 11 -5.11 -28.35 -47.73
C ALA A 11 -6.35 -27.50 -47.43
N LEU A 12 -6.46 -26.27 -47.94
CA LEU A 12 -7.57 -25.36 -47.64
C LEU A 12 -8.95 -25.99 -47.97
N PRO A 13 -9.96 -25.82 -47.10
CA PRO A 13 -11.34 -26.19 -47.43
C PRO A 13 -11.81 -25.53 -48.74
N PRO A 14 -12.50 -26.27 -49.65
CA PRO A 14 -13.08 -27.60 -49.46
C PRO A 14 -12.17 -28.79 -49.81
N ALA A 15 -10.87 -28.59 -50.04
CA ALA A 15 -9.96 -29.70 -50.36
C ALA A 15 -9.79 -30.69 -49.20
N THR A 16 -9.85 -30.19 -47.96
CA THR A 16 -10.02 -30.99 -46.73
C THR A 16 -11.17 -30.43 -45.89
N ASP A 17 -11.64 -31.19 -44.91
CA ASP A 17 -12.56 -30.67 -43.89
C ASP A 17 -11.82 -29.84 -42.83
N TYR A 18 -12.55 -28.97 -42.12
CA TYR A 18 -11.97 -28.04 -41.16
C TYR A 18 -11.16 -28.72 -40.04
N LEU A 19 -11.57 -29.89 -39.57
CA LEU A 19 -10.85 -30.61 -38.51
C LEU A 19 -9.51 -31.15 -39.04
N THR A 20 -9.53 -31.79 -40.22
CA THR A 20 -8.30 -32.24 -40.89
C THR A 20 -7.36 -31.07 -41.17
N TYR A 21 -7.90 -29.90 -41.56
CA TYR A 21 -7.11 -28.69 -41.77
C TYR A 21 -6.44 -28.19 -40.48
N LEU A 22 -7.18 -28.16 -39.36
CA LEU A 22 -6.66 -27.77 -38.05
C LEU A 22 -5.53 -28.71 -37.58
N THR A 23 -5.72 -30.03 -37.72
CA THR A 23 -4.67 -31.01 -37.39
C THR A 23 -3.43 -30.78 -38.25
N LEU A 24 -3.60 -30.48 -39.55
CA LEU A 24 -2.47 -30.17 -40.41
C LEU A 24 -1.74 -28.90 -39.96
N LEU A 25 -2.48 -27.84 -39.59
CA LEU A 25 -1.91 -26.62 -39.05
C LEU A 25 -1.13 -26.89 -37.75
N GLU A 26 -1.66 -27.69 -36.83
CA GLU A 26 -0.97 -28.06 -35.59
C GLU A 26 0.42 -28.68 -35.84
N TYR A 27 0.56 -29.54 -36.85
CA TYR A 27 1.84 -30.18 -37.20
C TYR A 27 2.76 -29.34 -38.09
N GLN A 28 2.19 -28.46 -38.91
CA GLN A 28 2.92 -27.78 -39.99
C GLN A 28 3.16 -26.29 -39.71
N LEU A 29 2.48 -25.69 -38.74
CA LEU A 29 2.63 -24.29 -38.43
C LEU A 29 3.97 -24.04 -37.73
N THR A 30 4.76 -23.15 -38.31
CA THR A 30 6.06 -22.70 -37.78
C THR A 30 6.11 -21.17 -37.91
N PRO A 31 7.01 -20.48 -37.19
CA PRO A 31 7.09 -19.02 -37.27
C PRO A 31 7.26 -18.50 -38.71
N ALA A 32 7.99 -19.25 -39.56
CA ALA A 32 8.19 -18.91 -40.97
C ALA A 32 6.90 -18.94 -41.83
N ARG A 33 5.87 -19.69 -41.39
CA ARG A 33 4.59 -19.81 -42.10
C ARG A 33 3.49 -18.88 -41.55
N LEU A 34 3.75 -18.12 -40.48
CA LEU A 34 2.81 -17.15 -39.93
C LEU A 34 2.37 -16.07 -40.94
N PRO A 35 3.24 -15.51 -41.81
CA PRO A 35 2.79 -14.55 -42.83
C PRO A 35 1.81 -15.16 -43.83
N THR A 36 1.99 -16.45 -44.18
CA THR A 36 1.04 -17.18 -45.02
C THR A 36 -0.27 -17.38 -44.29
N LEU A 37 -0.24 -17.81 -43.03
CA LEU A 37 -1.44 -17.96 -42.21
C LEU A 37 -2.20 -16.64 -42.02
N HIS A 38 -1.52 -15.53 -41.76
CA HIS A 38 -2.11 -14.18 -41.66
C HIS A 38 -2.92 -13.83 -42.92
N LYS A 39 -2.35 -14.08 -44.12
CA LYS A 39 -3.08 -13.88 -45.39
C LYS A 39 -4.32 -14.77 -45.50
N LEU A 40 -4.24 -16.02 -45.05
CA LEU A 40 -5.36 -16.97 -45.09
C LEU A 40 -6.46 -16.59 -44.10
N LEU A 41 -6.09 -16.08 -42.92
CA LEU A 41 -7.03 -15.67 -41.89
C LEU A 41 -7.84 -14.41 -42.26
N GLN A 42 -7.46 -13.69 -43.33
CA GLN A 42 -8.29 -12.61 -43.88
C GLN A 42 -9.60 -13.11 -44.51
N ASP A 43 -9.74 -14.41 -44.79
CA ASP A 43 -11.00 -15.00 -45.22
C ASP A 43 -11.95 -15.16 -44.01
N GLU A 44 -13.00 -14.35 -43.97
CA GLU A 44 -14.02 -14.35 -42.92
C GLU A 44 -14.66 -15.73 -42.74
N VAL A 45 -14.94 -16.47 -43.81
CA VAL A 45 -15.61 -17.78 -43.73
C VAL A 45 -14.68 -18.80 -43.10
N LEU A 46 -13.42 -18.84 -43.54
CA LEU A 46 -12.42 -19.75 -42.98
C LEU A 46 -12.22 -19.45 -41.49
N THR A 47 -11.92 -18.19 -41.17
CA THR A 47 -11.58 -17.75 -39.80
C THR A 47 -12.75 -17.89 -38.83
N THR A 48 -13.99 -17.70 -39.29
CA THR A 48 -15.19 -17.97 -38.49
C THR A 48 -15.25 -19.42 -38.01
N ASN A 49 -14.84 -20.38 -38.85
CA ASN A 49 -14.94 -21.80 -38.55
C ASN A 49 -13.75 -22.36 -37.75
N ILE A 50 -12.54 -21.86 -37.99
CA ILE A 50 -11.30 -22.44 -37.41
C ILE A 50 -10.61 -21.55 -36.38
N GLY A 51 -10.95 -20.25 -36.32
CA GLY A 51 -10.13 -19.26 -35.61
C GLY A 51 -10.00 -19.50 -34.10
N TRP A 52 -11.05 -20.01 -33.44
CA TRP A 52 -11.05 -20.23 -31.99
C TRP A 52 -10.13 -21.37 -31.55
N ASP A 53 -9.99 -22.44 -32.36
CA ASP A 53 -9.05 -23.54 -32.11
C ASP A 53 -7.59 -23.09 -32.23
N LEU A 54 -7.32 -22.09 -33.08
CA LEU A 54 -5.96 -21.62 -33.35
C LEU A 54 -5.39 -20.74 -32.22
N VAL A 55 -6.22 -20.25 -31.29
CA VAL A 55 -5.76 -19.35 -30.20
C VAL A 55 -4.66 -20.00 -29.37
N GLN A 56 -4.86 -21.24 -28.88
CA GLN A 56 -3.86 -21.94 -28.07
C GLN A 56 -2.60 -22.31 -28.86
N LEU A 57 -2.73 -22.57 -30.17
CA LEU A 57 -1.60 -22.87 -31.04
C LEU A 57 -0.72 -21.62 -31.29
N LEU A 58 -1.35 -20.44 -31.40
CA LEU A 58 -0.68 -19.18 -31.74
C LEU A 58 -0.08 -18.46 -30.53
N LEU A 59 -0.66 -18.60 -29.32
CA LEU A 59 -0.13 -17.93 -28.12
C LEU A 59 1.34 -18.25 -27.80
N PRO A 60 1.82 -19.50 -27.93
CA PRO A 60 3.24 -19.82 -27.79
C PRO A 60 4.14 -19.27 -28.91
N MET A 61 3.59 -18.60 -29.92
CA MET A 61 4.37 -18.05 -31.03
C MET A 61 4.42 -16.51 -30.99
N LEU A 62 4.03 -15.90 -29.87
CA LEU A 62 4.20 -14.47 -29.64
C LEU A 62 5.68 -14.09 -29.45
N PRO A 63 6.10 -12.91 -29.93
CA PRO A 63 5.28 -11.84 -30.52
C PRO A 63 4.93 -12.04 -32.02
N GLN A 64 5.52 -13.02 -32.70
CA GLN A 64 5.41 -13.17 -34.17
C GLN A 64 3.99 -13.50 -34.65
N SER A 65 3.18 -14.18 -33.83
CA SER A 65 1.80 -14.56 -34.16
C SER A 65 0.75 -13.49 -33.87
N LEU A 66 1.16 -12.30 -33.41
CA LEU A 66 0.24 -11.27 -32.94
C LEU A 66 -0.80 -10.85 -34.00
N GLU A 67 -0.37 -10.65 -35.24
CA GLU A 67 -1.27 -10.27 -36.34
C GLU A 67 -2.33 -11.35 -36.60
N CYS A 68 -1.95 -12.63 -36.54
CA CYS A 68 -2.88 -13.74 -36.68
C CYS A 68 -3.92 -13.77 -35.54
N LEU A 69 -3.49 -13.50 -34.29
CA LEU A 69 -4.40 -13.41 -33.14
C LEU A 69 -5.37 -12.23 -33.28
N GLN A 70 -4.91 -11.09 -33.80
CA GLN A 70 -5.77 -9.92 -34.09
C GLN A 70 -6.79 -10.23 -35.18
N ASP A 71 -6.42 -10.95 -36.24
CA ASP A 71 -7.36 -11.40 -37.28
C ASP A 71 -8.42 -12.33 -36.71
N ILE A 72 -8.03 -13.29 -35.86
CA ILE A 72 -8.98 -14.18 -35.19
C ILE A 72 -9.96 -13.39 -34.34
N ALA A 73 -9.51 -12.40 -33.58
CA ALA A 73 -10.41 -11.54 -32.80
C ALA A 73 -11.34 -10.70 -33.68
N ARG A 74 -10.89 -10.29 -34.86
CA ARG A 74 -11.61 -9.41 -35.79
C ARG A 74 -12.60 -10.14 -36.70
N LEU A 75 -12.30 -11.37 -37.10
CA LEU A 75 -13.01 -12.14 -38.12
C LEU A 75 -13.57 -13.48 -37.61
N GLY A 76 -13.05 -14.03 -36.50
CA GLY A 76 -13.53 -15.29 -35.94
C GLY A 76 -14.93 -15.19 -35.31
N ASN A 77 -15.53 -16.34 -35.00
CA ASN A 77 -16.81 -16.40 -34.28
C ASN A 77 -16.63 -15.82 -32.86
N PRO A 78 -17.25 -14.67 -32.53
CA PRO A 78 -16.95 -13.98 -31.28
C PRO A 78 -17.35 -14.80 -30.04
N ARG A 79 -18.38 -15.65 -30.13
CA ARG A 79 -18.86 -16.45 -28.99
C ARG A 79 -17.81 -17.50 -28.59
N GLU A 80 -17.32 -18.26 -29.56
CA GLU A 80 -16.33 -19.33 -29.33
C GLU A 80 -14.95 -18.74 -28.97
N VAL A 81 -14.53 -17.67 -29.66
CA VAL A 81 -13.23 -17.06 -29.40
C VAL A 81 -13.19 -16.45 -27.99
N ILE A 82 -14.28 -15.82 -27.49
CA ILE A 82 -14.32 -15.32 -26.11
C ILE A 82 -14.08 -16.45 -25.10
N LEU A 83 -14.73 -17.60 -25.28
CA LEU A 83 -14.58 -18.74 -24.38
C LEU A 83 -13.14 -19.25 -24.40
N ARG A 84 -12.51 -19.37 -25.57
CA ARG A 84 -11.12 -19.84 -25.69
C ARG A 84 -10.09 -18.86 -25.18
N VAL A 85 -10.29 -17.58 -25.40
CA VAL A 85 -9.43 -16.53 -24.84
C VAL A 85 -9.54 -16.52 -23.31
N SER A 86 -10.76 -16.69 -22.77
CA SER A 86 -10.97 -16.78 -21.32
C SER A 86 -10.32 -18.04 -20.73
N GLU A 87 -10.44 -19.19 -21.39
CA GLU A 87 -9.74 -20.42 -20.98
C GLU A 87 -8.22 -20.25 -21.01
N ALA A 88 -7.66 -19.63 -22.04
CA ALA A 88 -6.22 -19.40 -22.15
C ALA A 88 -5.70 -18.45 -21.06
N LEU A 89 -6.49 -17.43 -20.67
CA LEU A 89 -6.17 -16.55 -19.54
C LEU A 89 -6.11 -17.32 -18.22
N MET A 90 -7.08 -18.21 -17.97
CA MET A 90 -7.12 -19.05 -16.76
C MET A 90 -5.92 -20.00 -16.64
N GLN A 91 -5.31 -20.37 -17.77
CA GLN A 91 -4.13 -21.23 -17.82
C GLN A 91 -2.80 -20.45 -17.76
N LEU A 92 -2.85 -19.10 -17.81
CA LEU A 92 -1.66 -18.28 -17.83
C LEU A 92 -1.00 -18.27 -16.45
N GLN A 93 0.31 -18.49 -16.43
CA GLN A 93 1.15 -18.42 -15.23
C GLN A 93 2.35 -17.51 -15.50
N PRO A 94 2.86 -16.79 -14.49
CA PRO A 94 4.17 -16.16 -14.58
C PRO A 94 5.22 -17.25 -14.83
N GLU A 95 6.16 -16.97 -15.73
CA GLU A 95 7.31 -17.85 -15.98
C GLU A 95 8.36 -17.48 -14.90
N ASP A 96 8.90 -18.45 -14.16
CA ASP A 96 9.95 -18.20 -13.16
C ASP A 96 11.23 -17.74 -13.89
N GLU A 97 11.65 -16.49 -13.69
CA GLU A 97 12.81 -15.88 -14.38
C GLU A 97 14.17 -16.40 -13.86
N ASP A 98 14.20 -17.43 -13.01
CA ASP A 98 15.40 -17.89 -12.29
C ASP A 98 16.17 -19.05 -12.97
N GLU A 99 15.82 -19.52 -14.17
CA GLU A 99 16.49 -20.67 -14.80
C GLU A 99 17.31 -20.40 -16.08
N ASP A 100 17.33 -19.19 -16.64
CA ASP A 100 17.98 -18.93 -17.95
C ASP A 100 19.02 -17.78 -17.95
N GLU A 101 19.72 -17.52 -16.85
CA GLU A 101 20.96 -16.70 -16.83
C GLU A 101 22.21 -17.57 -16.65
N ASP A 102 22.39 -18.59 -17.50
CA ASP A 102 23.66 -19.32 -17.63
C ASP A 102 23.71 -19.96 -19.04
N ASP A 103 23.87 -19.13 -20.08
CA ASP A 103 24.54 -19.48 -21.35
C ASP A 103 24.26 -18.38 -22.39
N ASP A 104 25.13 -17.37 -22.46
CA ASP A 104 25.61 -16.75 -23.70
C ASP A 104 26.37 -15.44 -23.38
N ASP A 105 27.58 -15.58 -22.83
CA ASP A 105 28.61 -14.54 -22.88
C ASP A 105 29.92 -15.21 -23.28
N ASP A 106 30.26 -15.13 -24.57
CA ASP A 106 31.64 -15.00 -25.08
C ASP A 106 31.62 -15.02 -26.62
N GLU A 107 31.58 -13.86 -27.26
CA GLU A 107 32.43 -13.59 -28.44
C GLU A 107 32.56 -12.08 -28.71
N GLU A 108 33.66 -11.54 -28.19
CA GLU A 108 34.50 -10.43 -28.66
C GLU A 108 33.99 -9.52 -29.80
N ASN A 109 33.90 -8.21 -29.53
CA ASN A 109 34.51 -7.25 -30.46
C ASN A 109 34.98 -5.97 -29.78
N GLU A 110 36.29 -5.93 -29.53
CA GLU A 110 37.04 -4.69 -29.32
C GLU A 110 37.00 -3.84 -30.60
N THR A 111 36.57 -2.58 -30.50
CA THR A 111 37.38 -1.39 -30.86
C THR A 111 36.50 -0.14 -30.86
N ALA A 112 36.79 0.76 -29.92
CA ALA A 112 36.36 2.15 -29.98
C ALA A 112 37.53 3.01 -30.46
N GLU A 113 37.30 3.89 -31.44
CA GLU A 113 37.96 5.21 -31.50
C GLU A 113 37.07 6.26 -32.21
N PRO A 114 37.25 7.56 -31.92
CA PRO A 114 36.23 8.61 -32.08
C PRO A 114 36.56 9.65 -33.18
N ALA A 115 35.56 10.29 -33.80
CA ALA A 115 35.75 11.61 -34.44
C ALA A 115 34.45 12.35 -34.84
N ALA A 116 34.30 13.53 -34.25
CA ALA A 116 34.00 14.85 -34.85
C ALA A 116 32.77 15.10 -35.78
N ALA A 117 31.90 15.96 -35.25
CA ALA A 117 31.14 17.07 -35.84
C ALA A 117 31.06 17.25 -37.38
N HIS A 118 29.82 17.38 -37.88
CA HIS A 118 29.49 18.33 -38.94
C HIS A 118 28.01 18.77 -38.90
N ASP A 119 27.79 20.08 -38.95
CA ASP A 119 26.50 20.76 -39.07
C ASP A 119 25.74 20.39 -40.36
N THR A 120 24.41 20.33 -40.31
CA THR A 120 23.50 20.92 -41.32
C THR A 120 22.06 21.01 -40.82
N GLU A 121 21.44 22.16 -41.14
CA GLU A 121 20.13 22.67 -40.74
C GLU A 121 18.95 22.11 -41.62
N PRO A 122 17.67 22.51 -41.40
CA PRO A 122 16.53 21.60 -41.20
C PRO A 122 15.68 21.35 -42.46
N VAL A 123 15.16 20.13 -42.64
CA VAL A 123 14.08 19.85 -43.62
C VAL A 123 13.16 18.72 -43.13
N ASP A 124 11.86 19.05 -43.06
CA ASP A 124 10.63 18.22 -43.05
C ASP A 124 10.36 17.26 -41.87
N THR A 125 9.68 17.80 -40.85
CA THR A 125 9.34 17.20 -39.55
C THR A 125 7.95 16.52 -39.48
N GLU A 126 7.37 16.01 -40.57
CA GLU A 126 6.02 15.40 -40.51
C GLU A 126 5.90 13.97 -41.04
N LEU A 127 6.93 13.39 -41.69
CA LEU A 127 6.87 11.99 -42.18
C LEU A 127 7.75 10.98 -41.42
N LYS A 128 8.72 11.41 -40.60
CA LYS A 128 9.61 10.51 -39.84
C LYS A 128 9.07 10.07 -38.47
N ALA A 129 8.11 10.81 -37.90
CA ALA A 129 7.57 10.52 -36.58
C ALA A 129 6.64 9.28 -36.53
N ALA A 130 6.22 8.73 -37.67
CA ALA A 130 5.44 7.50 -37.75
C ALA A 130 6.35 6.27 -37.77
N THR A 131 7.42 6.30 -38.57
CA THR A 131 8.38 5.20 -38.71
C THR A 131 9.24 4.96 -37.46
N ASP A 132 9.60 6.01 -36.71
CA ASP A 132 10.36 5.84 -35.46
C ASP A 132 9.51 5.26 -34.32
N ARG A 133 8.20 5.54 -34.27
CA ARG A 133 7.29 5.00 -33.25
C ARG A 133 7.01 3.52 -33.43
N ASP A 134 6.92 3.04 -34.66
CA ASP A 134 6.68 1.62 -34.94
C ASP A 134 7.95 0.79 -34.69
N ALA A 135 9.13 1.36 -34.95
CA ALA A 135 10.41 0.76 -34.57
C ALA A 135 10.60 0.71 -33.03
N GLU A 136 10.32 1.78 -32.29
CA GLU A 136 10.35 1.79 -30.82
C GLU A 136 9.34 0.81 -30.18
N LYS A 137 8.11 0.74 -30.71
CA LYS A 137 7.10 -0.24 -30.25
C LYS A 137 7.54 -1.68 -30.45
N SER A 138 8.11 -2.00 -31.63
CA SER A 138 8.62 -3.34 -31.92
C SER A 138 9.77 -3.75 -30.99
N ASN A 139 10.62 -2.80 -30.58
CA ASN A 139 11.75 -3.06 -29.68
C ASN A 139 11.30 -3.26 -28.22
N ILE A 140 10.30 -2.50 -27.75
CA ILE A 140 9.71 -2.66 -26.41
C ILE A 140 8.93 -3.97 -26.30
N GLN A 141 8.19 -4.34 -27.35
CA GLN A 141 7.41 -5.58 -27.38
C GLN A 141 8.27 -6.85 -27.47
N ASN A 142 9.53 -6.72 -27.91
CA ASN A 142 10.51 -7.81 -27.90
C ASN A 142 11.20 -8.00 -26.53
N ASN A 143 11.13 -7.02 -25.62
CA ASN A 143 11.80 -7.06 -24.31
C ASN A 143 10.86 -7.37 -23.14
N LEU A 144 9.56 -7.55 -23.39
CA LEU A 144 8.61 -7.90 -22.34
C LEU A 144 8.63 -9.40 -22.05
N PRO A 145 8.53 -9.81 -20.78
CA PRO A 145 8.31 -11.19 -20.41
C PRO A 145 7.14 -11.81 -21.19
N ARG A 146 7.33 -13.03 -21.66
CA ARG A 146 6.40 -13.68 -22.58
C ARG A 146 5.00 -13.85 -22.00
N HIS A 147 4.88 -14.08 -20.70
CA HIS A 147 3.61 -14.14 -20.01
C HIS A 147 2.85 -12.79 -20.07
N ILE A 148 3.55 -11.64 -19.97
CA ILE A 148 2.96 -10.29 -20.15
C ILE A 148 2.47 -10.10 -21.58
N LEU A 149 3.24 -10.53 -22.59
CA LEU A 149 2.82 -10.46 -23.99
C LEU A 149 1.55 -11.28 -24.24
N LYS A 150 1.49 -12.51 -23.72
CA LYS A 150 0.31 -13.38 -23.80
C LYS A 150 -0.91 -12.71 -23.15
N PHE A 151 -0.77 -12.19 -21.93
CA PHE A 151 -1.84 -11.48 -21.22
C PHE A 151 -2.36 -10.29 -22.03
N ASN A 152 -1.46 -9.40 -22.46
CA ASN A 152 -1.83 -8.19 -23.20
C ASN A 152 -2.51 -8.51 -24.53
N ALA A 153 -2.04 -9.54 -25.25
CA ALA A 153 -2.66 -9.99 -26.49
C ALA A 153 -4.09 -10.52 -26.24
N LEU A 154 -4.27 -11.40 -25.25
CA LEU A 154 -5.57 -11.99 -24.91
C LEU A 154 -6.58 -10.92 -24.46
N VAL A 155 -6.18 -9.99 -23.61
CA VAL A 155 -7.03 -8.88 -23.15
C VAL A 155 -7.41 -7.95 -24.32
N ALA A 156 -6.48 -7.68 -25.24
CA ALA A 156 -6.78 -6.89 -26.44
C ALA A 156 -7.75 -7.60 -27.39
N MET A 157 -7.64 -8.93 -27.53
CA MET A 157 -8.63 -9.73 -28.27
C MET A 157 -10.02 -9.58 -27.64
N LEU A 158 -10.13 -9.66 -26.31
CA LEU A 158 -11.41 -9.47 -25.61
C LEU A 158 -12.03 -8.09 -25.87
N SER A 159 -11.25 -7.01 -25.92
CA SER A 159 -11.74 -5.67 -26.27
C SER A 159 -12.48 -5.65 -27.61
N ILE A 160 -11.91 -6.34 -28.62
CA ILE A 160 -12.50 -6.44 -29.96
C ILE A 160 -13.75 -7.31 -29.91
N LEU A 161 -13.65 -8.50 -29.31
CA LEU A 161 -14.72 -9.49 -29.30
C LEU A 161 -15.98 -8.99 -28.59
N HIS A 162 -15.83 -8.36 -27.41
CA HIS A 162 -16.96 -7.79 -26.66
C HIS A 162 -17.62 -6.61 -27.37
N SER A 163 -16.93 -5.95 -28.30
CA SER A 163 -17.55 -4.93 -29.16
C SER A 163 -18.38 -5.50 -30.31
N ARG A 164 -18.10 -6.75 -30.70
CA ARG A 164 -18.74 -7.44 -31.84
C ARG A 164 -19.94 -8.28 -31.44
N ILE A 165 -19.89 -8.91 -30.27
CA ILE A 165 -20.87 -9.91 -29.83
C ILE A 165 -22.30 -9.33 -29.71
N GLN A 166 -23.28 -10.00 -30.32
CA GLN A 166 -24.70 -9.61 -30.32
C GLN A 166 -25.58 -10.75 -29.81
N THR A 167 -25.70 -10.82 -28.48
CA THR A 167 -26.53 -11.82 -27.79
C THR A 167 -27.60 -11.18 -26.90
N LYS A 168 -28.53 -12.00 -26.42
CA LYS A 168 -29.57 -11.55 -25.47
C LYS A 168 -29.02 -11.19 -24.08
N SER A 169 -27.90 -11.78 -23.68
CA SER A 169 -27.31 -11.60 -22.34
C SER A 169 -25.80 -11.38 -22.45
N PRO A 170 -25.35 -10.25 -23.02
CA PRO A 170 -23.92 -9.93 -23.16
C PRO A 170 -23.20 -9.86 -21.82
N SER A 171 -23.92 -9.51 -20.73
CA SER A 171 -23.37 -9.51 -19.36
C SER A 171 -22.78 -10.86 -18.93
N ARG A 172 -23.30 -11.99 -19.42
CA ARG A 172 -22.78 -13.34 -19.08
C ARG A 172 -21.42 -13.60 -19.70
N PHE A 173 -21.27 -13.30 -20.99
CA PHE A 173 -19.97 -13.39 -21.65
C PHE A 173 -18.97 -12.45 -20.99
N PHE A 174 -19.40 -11.25 -20.61
CA PHE A 174 -18.55 -10.31 -19.90
C PHE A 174 -18.14 -10.82 -18.52
N ALA A 175 -19.04 -11.45 -17.76
CA ALA A 175 -18.73 -12.05 -16.47
C ALA A 175 -17.65 -13.14 -16.59
N THR A 176 -17.79 -14.06 -17.57
CA THR A 176 -16.80 -15.11 -17.83
C THR A 176 -15.42 -14.53 -18.19
N SER A 177 -15.38 -13.53 -19.08
CA SER A 177 -14.12 -12.87 -19.42
C SER A 177 -13.53 -12.10 -18.24
N LEU A 178 -14.37 -11.42 -17.46
CA LEU A 178 -13.92 -10.64 -16.31
C LEU A 178 -13.30 -11.54 -15.24
N GLN A 179 -13.91 -12.69 -14.95
CA GLN A 179 -13.33 -13.69 -14.07
C GLN A 179 -11.93 -14.09 -14.54
N ALA A 180 -11.83 -14.57 -15.79
CA ALA A 180 -10.58 -15.06 -16.34
C ALA A 180 -9.47 -14.01 -16.33
N VAL A 181 -9.80 -12.78 -16.72
CA VAL A 181 -8.83 -11.68 -16.73
C VAL A 181 -8.39 -11.28 -15.32
N LEU A 182 -9.30 -11.22 -14.34
CA LEU A 182 -8.95 -10.86 -12.96
C LEU A 182 -8.13 -11.95 -12.26
N GLU A 183 -8.46 -13.23 -12.50
CA GLU A 183 -7.69 -14.36 -11.98
C GLU A 183 -6.26 -14.36 -12.53
N ALA A 184 -6.11 -14.23 -13.86
CA ALA A 184 -4.80 -14.11 -14.49
C ALA A 184 -4.03 -12.87 -13.99
N TYR A 185 -4.68 -11.71 -13.95
CA TYR A 185 -4.05 -10.46 -13.52
C TYR A 185 -3.52 -10.49 -12.09
N THR A 186 -4.24 -11.15 -11.17
CA THR A 186 -3.84 -11.21 -9.76
C THR A 186 -2.52 -11.98 -9.55
N LEU A 187 -2.16 -12.87 -10.48
CA LEU A 187 -0.88 -13.59 -10.46
C LEU A 187 0.29 -12.77 -11.03
N MET A 188 0.00 -11.74 -11.82
CA MET A 188 1.01 -10.94 -12.55
C MET A 188 0.63 -9.45 -12.67
N PRO A 189 0.42 -8.75 -11.54
CA PRO A 189 0.13 -7.31 -11.55
C PRO A 189 1.39 -6.49 -11.86
N THR A 190 1.52 -6.01 -13.10
CA THR A 190 2.59 -5.11 -13.57
C THR A 190 1.99 -3.85 -14.19
N ASN A 191 2.81 -2.80 -14.41
CA ASN A 191 2.33 -1.58 -15.05
C ASN A 191 1.70 -1.85 -16.42
N GLU A 192 2.27 -2.77 -17.20
CA GLU A 192 1.83 -3.18 -18.53
C GLU A 192 0.49 -3.93 -18.47
N THR A 193 0.38 -4.95 -17.61
CA THR A 193 -0.85 -5.75 -17.48
C THR A 193 -2.00 -4.91 -16.92
N THR A 194 -1.70 -4.01 -15.96
CA THR A 194 -2.67 -3.05 -15.44
C THR A 194 -3.16 -2.11 -16.55
N LEU A 195 -2.28 -1.57 -17.38
CA LEU A 195 -2.66 -0.67 -18.47
C LEU A 195 -3.50 -1.37 -19.54
N ALA A 196 -3.15 -2.61 -19.91
CA ALA A 196 -3.94 -3.41 -20.83
C ALA A 196 -5.35 -3.68 -20.29
N LEU A 197 -5.47 -3.99 -19.01
CA LEU A 197 -6.77 -4.21 -18.36
C LEU A 197 -7.61 -2.93 -18.25
N LEU A 198 -7.00 -1.79 -17.92
CA LEU A 198 -7.69 -0.50 -17.91
C LEU A 198 -8.18 -0.11 -19.30
N GLU A 199 -7.42 -0.44 -20.35
CA GLU A 199 -7.82 -0.24 -21.73
C GLU A 199 -9.05 -1.09 -22.08
N PHE A 200 -9.02 -2.39 -21.73
CA PHE A 200 -10.15 -3.28 -21.92
C PHE A 200 -11.42 -2.77 -21.24
N PHE A 201 -11.34 -2.38 -19.96
CA PHE A 201 -12.47 -1.81 -19.24
C PHE A 201 -13.03 -0.55 -19.90
N ARG A 202 -12.17 0.29 -20.48
CA ARG A 202 -12.62 1.48 -21.21
C ARG A 202 -13.31 1.10 -22.52
N ASP A 203 -12.76 0.16 -23.27
CA ASP A 203 -13.25 -0.21 -24.61
C ASP A 203 -14.61 -0.92 -24.57
N VAL A 204 -14.86 -1.71 -23.52
CA VAL A 204 -16.17 -2.35 -23.26
C VAL A 204 -17.15 -1.43 -22.52
N SER A 205 -16.72 -0.24 -22.10
CA SER A 205 -17.58 0.71 -21.41
C SER A 205 -18.67 1.26 -22.35
N PRO A 206 -19.93 1.36 -21.90
CA PRO A 206 -21.00 2.00 -22.68
C PRO A 206 -20.72 3.49 -22.98
N SER A 207 -19.95 4.15 -22.09
CA SER A 207 -19.61 5.57 -22.16
C SER A 207 -18.18 5.76 -22.69
N LYS A 208 -18.01 5.65 -24.01
CA LYS A 208 -16.71 5.80 -24.68
C LYS A 208 -16.24 7.26 -24.68
N ARG A 209 -15.41 7.65 -23.70
CA ARG A 209 -14.54 8.82 -23.84
C ARG A 209 -13.26 8.40 -24.59
N PRO A 210 -12.76 9.21 -25.55
CA PRO A 210 -11.51 8.92 -26.22
C PRO A 210 -10.34 8.81 -25.23
N ALA A 211 -9.42 7.89 -25.50
CA ALA A 211 -8.19 7.74 -24.74
C ALA A 211 -7.39 9.06 -24.73
N PRO A 212 -6.80 9.48 -23.59
CA PRO A 212 -5.79 10.51 -23.63
C PRO A 212 -4.56 10.02 -24.41
N PRO A 213 -3.78 10.95 -25.02
CA PRO A 213 -2.54 10.58 -25.72
C PRO A 213 -1.53 9.96 -24.76
N PRO A 214 -0.66 9.04 -25.24
CA PRO A 214 0.25 8.33 -24.36
C PRO A 214 1.32 9.25 -23.74
N ARG A 215 1.67 8.98 -22.47
CA ARG A 215 2.58 9.75 -21.60
C ARG A 215 3.65 8.90 -20.90
N ALA A 216 3.56 7.57 -20.94
CA ALA A 216 4.55 6.67 -20.31
C ALA A 216 4.97 5.53 -21.25
N ALA A 217 6.10 4.89 -20.91
CA ALA A 217 6.66 3.80 -21.72
C ALA A 217 5.73 2.57 -21.70
N SER A 218 5.23 2.15 -20.54
CA SER A 218 4.32 1.00 -20.47
C SER A 218 3.03 1.18 -21.27
N GLU A 219 2.63 2.40 -21.63
CA GLU A 219 1.46 2.62 -22.49
C GLU A 219 1.69 2.23 -23.95
N SER A 220 2.94 2.12 -24.40
CA SER A 220 3.26 1.59 -25.72
C SER A 220 3.01 0.08 -25.82
N SER A 221 2.90 -0.62 -24.68
CA SER A 221 2.54 -2.05 -24.61
C SER A 221 1.05 -2.32 -24.84
N VAL A 222 0.22 -1.27 -24.78
CA VAL A 222 -1.24 -1.38 -24.99
C VAL A 222 -1.53 -1.58 -26.47
N LEU A 223 -2.06 -2.75 -26.80
CA LEU A 223 -2.40 -3.14 -28.15
C LEU A 223 -3.73 -2.53 -28.58
N ARG A 224 -3.72 -1.82 -29.72
CA ARG A 224 -4.92 -1.22 -30.32
C ARG A 224 -5.04 -1.65 -31.77
N VAL A 225 -6.18 -2.25 -32.12
CA VAL A 225 -6.49 -2.63 -33.49
C VAL A 225 -7.39 -1.56 -34.12
N SER A 226 -6.97 -1.02 -35.26
CA SER A 226 -7.71 0.05 -35.97
C SER A 226 -8.54 -0.48 -37.14
N GLU A 227 -8.36 -1.75 -37.51
CA GLU A 227 -9.04 -2.38 -38.64
C GLU A 227 -10.49 -2.74 -38.33
N ALA A 228 -11.35 -2.71 -39.37
CA ALA A 228 -12.78 -2.92 -39.22
C ALA A 228 -13.12 -4.38 -38.86
N SER A 229 -13.98 -4.62 -37.87
CA SER A 229 -14.38 -5.99 -37.51
C SER A 229 -15.54 -6.54 -38.33
N ALA A 230 -15.56 -7.85 -38.55
CA ALA A 230 -16.71 -8.54 -39.12
C ALA A 230 -17.90 -8.54 -38.14
N PRO A 231 -19.16 -8.61 -38.62
CA PRO A 231 -20.33 -8.72 -37.75
C PRO A 231 -20.33 -10.05 -36.96
N ASP A 232 -21.23 -10.17 -35.98
CA ASP A 232 -21.48 -11.44 -35.28
C ASP A 232 -22.25 -12.40 -36.22
N PRO A 233 -21.66 -13.54 -36.64
CA PRO A 233 -22.34 -14.51 -37.51
C PRO A 233 -23.54 -15.18 -36.84
N GLU A 234 -23.61 -15.18 -35.50
CA GLU A 234 -24.69 -15.76 -34.69
C GLU A 234 -25.53 -14.67 -34.01
N ALA A 235 -25.63 -13.49 -34.62
CA ALA A 235 -26.41 -12.37 -34.08
C ALA A 235 -27.87 -12.78 -33.84
N GLU A 236 -28.33 -12.66 -32.59
CA GLU A 236 -29.73 -12.88 -32.25
C GLU A 236 -30.54 -11.61 -32.49
N VAL A 237 -31.63 -11.71 -33.27
CA VAL A 237 -32.57 -10.59 -33.50
C VAL A 237 -33.08 -10.11 -32.14
N GLN A 238 -32.81 -8.83 -31.82
CA GLN A 238 -33.24 -8.20 -30.58
C GLN A 238 -34.73 -8.44 -30.35
N SER A 239 -35.06 -9.20 -29.31
CA SER A 239 -36.44 -9.36 -28.86
C SER A 239 -37.03 -7.98 -28.53
N PRO A 240 -38.31 -7.69 -28.83
CA PRO A 240 -38.93 -6.39 -28.57
C PRO A 240 -39.02 -6.00 -27.08
N ASN A 241 -38.65 -6.90 -26.17
CA ASN A 241 -38.42 -6.64 -24.75
C ASN A 241 -37.00 -7.12 -24.38
N PRO A 242 -35.94 -6.31 -24.55
CA PRO A 242 -34.69 -6.57 -23.87
C PRO A 242 -34.95 -6.49 -22.36
N SER A 243 -34.38 -7.41 -21.58
CA SER A 243 -34.22 -7.18 -20.13
C SER A 243 -33.48 -5.85 -19.97
N ASN A 244 -34.19 -4.79 -19.56
CA ASN A 244 -33.71 -3.40 -19.51
C ASN A 244 -32.47 -3.16 -18.60
N ASN A 245 -31.87 -4.21 -18.04
CA ASN A 245 -30.80 -4.15 -17.05
C ASN A 245 -29.39 -4.49 -17.59
N GLU A 246 -29.23 -5.01 -18.82
CA GLU A 246 -27.91 -5.46 -19.33
C GLU A 246 -26.81 -4.36 -19.28
N PRO A 247 -27.04 -3.11 -19.72
CA PRO A 247 -26.02 -2.07 -19.63
C PRO A 247 -25.68 -1.70 -18.17
N ALA A 248 -26.65 -1.83 -17.25
CA ALA A 248 -26.43 -1.59 -15.83
C ALA A 248 -25.61 -2.72 -15.20
N LEU A 249 -25.85 -3.97 -15.59
CA LEU A 249 -25.04 -5.13 -15.18
C LEU A 249 -23.60 -5.01 -15.65
N ILE A 250 -23.37 -4.72 -16.94
CA ILE A 250 -22.01 -4.52 -17.48
C ILE A 250 -21.31 -3.38 -16.76
N ARG A 251 -21.99 -2.24 -16.58
CA ARG A 251 -21.44 -1.12 -15.81
C ARG A 251 -21.05 -1.54 -14.40
N ARG A 252 -21.88 -2.33 -13.72
CA ARG A 252 -21.60 -2.81 -12.36
C ARG A 252 -20.42 -3.79 -12.31
N PHE A 253 -20.30 -4.68 -13.28
CA PHE A 253 -19.12 -5.53 -13.44
C PHE A 253 -17.85 -4.71 -13.69
N LEU A 254 -17.91 -3.63 -14.46
CA LEU A 254 -16.77 -2.71 -14.63
C LEU A 254 -16.39 -2.02 -13.32
N GLN A 255 -17.37 -1.65 -12.50
CA GLN A 255 -17.11 -1.12 -11.16
C GLN A 255 -16.42 -2.17 -10.27
N PHE A 256 -16.93 -3.39 -10.24
CA PHE A 256 -16.34 -4.52 -9.51
C PHE A 256 -14.91 -4.79 -9.98
N GLY A 257 -14.71 -4.96 -11.29
CA GLY A 257 -13.41 -5.24 -11.88
C GLY A 257 -12.38 -4.16 -11.61
N LEU A 258 -12.77 -2.88 -11.63
CA LEU A 258 -11.86 -1.78 -11.31
C LEU A 258 -11.46 -1.76 -9.82
N ILE A 259 -12.37 -2.12 -8.91
CA ILE A 259 -12.13 -2.24 -7.47
C ILE A 259 -11.19 -3.41 -7.17
N GLU A 260 -11.38 -4.55 -7.84
CA GLU A 260 -10.46 -5.70 -7.73
C GLU A 260 -9.09 -5.38 -8.32
N LEU A 261 -9.04 -4.70 -9.47
CA LEU A 261 -7.80 -4.28 -10.12
C LEU A 261 -6.96 -3.37 -9.23
N ILE A 262 -7.54 -2.29 -8.68
CA ILE A 262 -6.78 -1.36 -7.83
C ILE A 262 -6.26 -2.05 -6.58
N LYS A 263 -7.04 -2.99 -6.01
CA LYS A 263 -6.63 -3.80 -4.87
C LYS A 263 -5.40 -4.63 -5.20
N SER A 264 -5.46 -5.46 -6.25
CA SER A 264 -4.32 -6.31 -6.65
C SER A 264 -3.11 -5.47 -7.08
N TYR A 265 -3.32 -4.33 -7.77
CA TYR A 265 -2.23 -3.44 -8.18
C TYR A 265 -1.48 -2.83 -6.99
N ILE A 266 -2.20 -2.28 -6.01
CA ILE A 266 -1.54 -1.61 -4.89
C ILE A 266 -0.91 -2.65 -3.94
N LEU A 267 -1.55 -3.81 -3.76
CA LEU A 267 -1.02 -4.88 -2.92
C LEU A 267 0.21 -5.57 -3.54
N SER A 268 0.45 -5.43 -4.85
CA SER A 268 1.67 -5.96 -5.47
C SER A 268 2.94 -5.22 -5.02
N PHE A 269 2.81 -3.99 -4.52
CA PHE A 269 3.92 -3.20 -3.96
C PHE A 269 4.26 -3.60 -2.51
N SER A 270 4.45 -4.89 -2.27
CA SER A 270 4.70 -5.45 -0.93
C SER A 270 6.17 -5.75 -0.64
N GLY A 271 7.09 -5.33 -1.53
CA GLY A 271 8.52 -5.54 -1.35
C GLY A 271 9.07 -4.81 -0.12
N PRO A 272 10.04 -5.37 0.62
CA PRO A 272 10.58 -4.75 1.83
C PRO A 272 11.31 -3.42 1.57
N MET A 273 11.76 -3.21 0.33
CA MET A 273 12.40 -1.96 -0.14
C MET A 273 11.48 -1.15 -1.07
N ASP A 274 10.27 -1.64 -1.34
CA ASP A 274 9.31 -0.93 -2.18
C ASP A 274 8.60 0.14 -1.33
N PRO A 275 8.65 1.43 -1.72
CA PRO A 275 7.95 2.49 -0.99
C PRO A 275 6.42 2.43 -1.12
N GLY A 276 5.88 1.51 -1.94
CA GLY A 276 4.46 1.44 -2.25
C GLY A 276 4.02 2.69 -3.00
N MET A 277 2.94 3.32 -2.52
CA MET A 277 2.50 4.64 -2.99
C MET A 277 2.96 5.80 -2.08
N SER A 278 3.35 5.51 -0.83
CA SER A 278 3.79 6.48 0.17
C SER A 278 2.91 7.74 0.24
N TRP A 279 1.59 7.57 0.12
CA TRP A 279 0.67 8.71 0.00
C TRP A 279 0.64 9.54 1.26
N THR A 280 0.73 8.92 2.44
CA THR A 280 0.65 9.63 3.72
C THR A 280 1.75 10.67 3.86
N ILE A 281 3.00 10.27 3.62
CA ILE A 281 4.16 11.16 3.77
C ILE A 281 4.15 12.24 2.69
N ARG A 282 3.89 11.89 1.43
CA ARG A 282 3.83 12.84 0.32
C ARG A 282 2.75 13.90 0.55
N LEU A 283 1.58 13.47 1.04
CA LEU A 283 0.49 14.38 1.40
C LEU A 283 0.89 15.29 2.57
N GLN A 284 1.55 14.73 3.59
CA GLN A 284 2.03 15.50 4.71
C GLN A 284 3.09 16.54 4.31
N GLU A 285 4.05 16.18 3.45
CA GLU A 285 5.05 17.09 2.90
C GLU A 285 4.40 18.26 2.16
N LYS A 286 3.36 17.98 1.37
CA LYS A 286 2.63 19.02 0.64
C LYS A 286 1.86 19.96 1.57
N LEU A 287 1.26 19.44 2.63
CA LEU A 287 0.42 20.21 3.55
C LEU A 287 1.21 20.92 4.66
N GLN A 288 2.40 20.42 5.00
CA GLN A 288 3.25 20.97 6.06
C GLN A 288 4.52 21.57 5.48
N THR A 289 4.59 22.91 5.41
CA THR A 289 5.73 23.68 4.86
C THR A 289 7.07 23.56 5.62
N ARG A 290 7.17 22.74 6.68
CA ARG A 290 8.42 22.53 7.43
C ARG A 290 9.09 21.23 6.98
N HIS A 291 9.85 21.32 5.90
CA HIS A 291 10.81 20.27 5.56
C HIS A 291 11.93 20.22 6.60
N LEU A 292 12.26 19.01 7.06
CA LEU A 292 13.49 18.78 7.82
C LEU A 292 14.67 19.02 6.86
N ALA A 293 15.56 19.94 7.22
CA ALA A 293 16.72 20.25 6.40
C ALA A 293 17.60 19.00 6.21
N GLY A 294 17.82 18.60 4.96
CA GLY A 294 18.75 17.53 4.58
C GLY A 294 18.16 16.15 4.30
N GLN A 295 16.84 15.94 4.40
CA GLN A 295 16.19 14.71 3.92
C GLN A 295 15.63 14.91 2.51
N VAL A 296 15.79 13.90 1.65
CA VAL A 296 15.14 13.85 0.33
C VAL A 296 13.64 13.65 0.55
N SER A 297 12.83 14.45 -0.12
CA SER A 297 11.36 14.35 -0.03
C SER A 297 10.87 13.13 -0.81
N GLU A 298 9.93 12.37 -0.26
CA GLU A 298 9.30 11.24 -0.96
C GLU A 298 8.55 11.72 -2.22
N THR A 299 7.99 12.94 -2.17
CA THR A 299 7.38 13.57 -3.35
C THR A 299 8.40 13.78 -4.47
N GLU A 300 9.64 14.18 -4.14
CA GLU A 300 10.72 14.33 -5.12
C GLU A 300 11.22 12.96 -5.61
N VAL A 301 11.28 11.95 -4.75
CA VAL A 301 11.64 10.57 -5.15
C VAL A 301 10.66 10.05 -6.21
N PHE A 302 9.36 10.21 -5.98
CA PHE A 302 8.32 9.83 -6.97
C PHE A 302 8.41 10.62 -8.27
N ALA A 303 8.76 11.91 -8.21
CA ALA A 303 8.90 12.74 -9.41
C ALA A 303 10.14 12.40 -10.24
N ASN A 304 11.21 11.92 -9.60
CA ASN A 304 12.50 11.67 -10.24
C ASN A 304 12.70 10.20 -10.67
N SER A 305 11.97 9.24 -10.08
CA SER A 305 11.94 7.86 -10.55
C SER A 305 10.89 7.68 -11.64
N LYS A 306 11.30 7.09 -12.77
CA LYS A 306 10.40 6.79 -13.88
C LYS A 306 9.33 5.78 -13.46
N GLU A 307 9.72 4.72 -12.75
CA GLU A 307 8.82 3.66 -12.31
C GLU A 307 7.75 4.19 -11.34
N LEU A 308 8.14 5.01 -10.37
CA LEU A 308 7.23 5.59 -9.39
C LEU A 308 6.31 6.66 -10.02
N SER A 309 6.83 7.48 -10.93
CA SER A 309 5.99 8.41 -11.69
C SER A 309 4.97 7.69 -12.58
N GLU A 310 5.30 6.51 -13.10
CA GLU A 310 4.35 5.68 -13.87
C GLU A 310 3.23 5.14 -12.98
N ARG A 311 3.51 4.76 -11.74
CA ARG A 311 2.47 4.39 -10.76
C ARG A 311 1.48 5.54 -10.54
N ASP A 312 1.97 6.77 -10.33
CA ASP A 312 1.10 7.96 -10.19
C ASP A 312 0.20 8.17 -11.42
N MET A 313 0.74 7.95 -12.63
CA MET A 313 -0.03 8.03 -13.86
C MET A 313 -1.12 6.95 -13.94
N ILE A 314 -0.79 5.70 -13.60
CA ILE A 314 -1.75 4.58 -13.58
C ILE A 314 -2.87 4.85 -12.57
N LEU A 315 -2.56 5.33 -11.37
CA LEU A 315 -3.56 5.74 -10.38
C LEU A 315 -4.43 6.91 -10.89
N GLY A 316 -3.85 7.85 -11.62
CA GLY A 316 -4.60 8.88 -12.34
C GLY A 316 -5.63 8.30 -13.33
N LYS A 317 -5.27 7.24 -14.07
CA LYS A 317 -6.21 6.54 -14.97
C LYS A 317 -7.28 5.78 -14.22
N ILE A 318 -6.93 5.05 -13.15
CA ILE A 318 -7.89 4.32 -12.31
C ILE A 318 -8.92 5.29 -11.71
N THR A 319 -8.46 6.41 -11.15
CA THR A 319 -9.35 7.42 -10.55
C THR A 319 -10.23 8.12 -11.60
N ALA A 320 -9.74 8.31 -12.84
CA ALA A 320 -10.56 8.81 -13.95
C ALA A 320 -11.62 7.79 -14.39
N LEU A 321 -11.22 6.55 -14.68
CA LEU A 321 -12.14 5.49 -15.13
C LEU A 321 -13.21 5.16 -14.08
N SER A 322 -12.85 5.16 -12.80
CA SER A 322 -13.84 4.94 -11.72
C SER A 322 -14.94 6.00 -11.73
N ARG A 323 -14.63 7.26 -12.06
CA ARG A 323 -15.63 8.33 -12.23
C ARG A 323 -16.45 8.14 -13.50
N ASP A 324 -15.85 7.67 -14.59
CA ASP A 324 -16.56 7.38 -15.84
C ASP A 324 -17.54 6.19 -15.67
N PHE A 325 -17.19 5.18 -14.88
CA PHE A 325 -18.11 4.12 -14.47
C PHE A 325 -19.12 4.58 -13.40
N GLY A 326 -19.02 5.83 -12.96
CA GLY A 326 -19.80 6.50 -11.92
C GLY A 326 -19.82 5.74 -10.59
N LEU A 327 -18.64 5.28 -10.16
CA LEU A 327 -18.37 5.05 -8.74
C LEU A 327 -18.25 6.41 -8.06
N ASP A 328 -19.25 6.78 -7.27
CA ASP A 328 -19.19 8.00 -6.47
C ASP A 328 -18.57 7.74 -5.09
N ASP A 329 -18.02 8.79 -4.47
CA ASP A 329 -17.39 8.67 -3.15
C ASP A 329 -18.37 8.28 -2.06
N LYS A 330 -19.67 8.63 -2.19
CA LYS A 330 -20.68 8.28 -1.17
C LYS A 330 -20.95 6.78 -1.18
N GLN A 331 -20.94 6.15 -2.35
CA GLN A 331 -21.05 4.71 -2.51
C GLN A 331 -19.82 4.02 -1.91
N LEU A 332 -18.61 4.50 -2.21
CA LEU A 332 -17.39 3.96 -1.62
C LEU A 332 -17.39 4.11 -0.09
N LEU A 333 -17.78 5.28 0.42
CA LEU A 333 -17.95 5.54 1.85
C LEU A 333 -18.97 4.58 2.49
N ALA A 334 -20.12 4.36 1.83
CA ALA A 334 -21.12 3.43 2.32
C ALA A 334 -20.61 1.98 2.40
N VAL A 335 -19.69 1.58 1.52
CA VAL A 335 -19.02 0.26 1.58
C VAL A 335 -18.03 0.23 2.75
N VAL A 336 -17.11 1.20 2.86
CA VAL A 336 -16.07 1.16 3.91
C VAL A 336 -16.61 1.42 5.32
N SER A 337 -17.76 2.07 5.45
CA SER A 337 -18.46 2.27 6.73
C SER A 337 -19.22 1.03 7.21
N GLN A 338 -19.32 -0.04 6.41
CA GLN A 338 -19.93 -1.30 6.85
C GLN A 338 -18.91 -2.22 7.57
N PRO A 339 -19.29 -2.78 8.73
CA PRO A 339 -18.54 -3.84 9.43
C PRO A 339 -18.28 -5.06 8.55
N ALA A 340 -17.15 -5.75 8.78
CA ALA A 340 -16.70 -6.91 7.99
C ALA A 340 -17.75 -8.02 7.85
N ASP A 341 -18.47 -8.32 8.94
CA ASP A 341 -19.50 -9.35 9.03
C ASP A 341 -20.78 -9.05 8.23
N LYS A 342 -20.98 -7.78 7.84
CA LYS A 342 -22.14 -7.34 7.06
C LYS A 342 -21.87 -7.23 5.57
N HIS A 343 -20.63 -7.45 5.14
CA HIS A 343 -20.30 -7.42 3.72
C HIS A 343 -20.92 -8.64 3.00
N PRO A 344 -21.41 -8.44 1.76
CA PRO A 344 -21.87 -9.55 0.93
C PRO A 344 -20.72 -10.53 0.67
N GLN A 345 -21.08 -11.79 0.39
CA GLN A 345 -20.09 -12.79 -0.03
C GLN A 345 -19.42 -12.36 -1.35
N PRO A 346 -18.19 -12.83 -1.61
CA PRO A 346 -17.54 -12.65 -2.91
C PRO A 346 -18.47 -13.09 -4.04
N LEU A 347 -18.33 -12.43 -5.20
CA LEU A 347 -19.12 -12.76 -6.37
C LEU A 347 -18.86 -14.21 -6.78
N ASP A 348 -19.93 -14.99 -6.89
CA ASP A 348 -19.90 -16.32 -7.50
C ASP A 348 -20.02 -16.16 -9.01
N PHE A 349 -18.99 -16.56 -9.75
CA PHE A 349 -19.00 -16.52 -11.22
C PHE A 349 -19.63 -17.76 -11.85
N ASP A 350 -19.80 -18.86 -11.10
CA ASP A 350 -20.47 -20.07 -11.59
C ASP A 350 -21.99 -19.83 -11.70
N GLU A 351 -22.54 -19.01 -10.80
CA GLU A 351 -23.94 -18.56 -10.83
C GLU A 351 -24.06 -17.11 -11.35
N PRO A 352 -24.38 -16.90 -12.64
CA PRO A 352 -24.35 -15.55 -13.22
C PRO A 352 -25.41 -14.64 -12.58
N PRO A 353 -25.01 -13.44 -12.10
CA PRO A 353 -25.91 -12.54 -11.42
C PRO A 353 -26.99 -12.02 -12.37
N ARG A 354 -28.22 -11.92 -11.86
CA ARG A 354 -29.39 -11.44 -12.60
C ARG A 354 -29.69 -9.98 -12.32
N ASN A 355 -29.23 -9.48 -11.17
CA ASN A 355 -29.47 -8.12 -10.70
C ASN A 355 -28.15 -7.42 -10.35
N VAL A 356 -28.17 -6.08 -10.39
CA VAL A 356 -26.99 -5.25 -10.14
C VAL A 356 -26.51 -5.38 -8.69
N GLU A 357 -27.44 -5.58 -7.77
CA GLU A 357 -27.22 -5.69 -6.33
C GLU A 357 -26.49 -6.99 -5.94
N GLU A 358 -26.55 -8.02 -6.79
CA GLU A 358 -25.86 -9.30 -6.61
C GLU A 358 -24.36 -9.20 -6.89
N ILE A 359 -23.90 -8.09 -7.49
CA ILE A 359 -22.48 -7.83 -7.75
C ILE A 359 -21.95 -6.92 -6.63
N PRO A 360 -21.23 -7.45 -5.64
CA PRO A 360 -20.71 -6.67 -4.52
C PRO A 360 -19.58 -5.72 -4.95
N LEU A 361 -19.20 -4.75 -4.11
CA LEU A 361 -17.89 -4.08 -4.23
C LEU A 361 -17.04 -4.51 -3.05
N GLU A 362 -15.81 -4.90 -3.32
CA GLU A 362 -14.88 -5.31 -2.27
C GLU A 362 -14.41 -4.09 -1.46
N ARG A 363 -14.39 -4.25 -0.13
CA ARG A 363 -14.18 -3.16 0.83
C ARG A 363 -12.76 -2.61 0.86
N HIS A 364 -11.73 -3.45 0.73
CA HIS A 364 -10.35 -2.99 0.72
C HIS A 364 -10.06 -2.18 -0.55
N GLY A 365 -10.44 -2.67 -1.73
CA GLY A 365 -10.34 -1.91 -2.98
C GLY A 365 -11.12 -0.61 -2.95
N ALA A 366 -12.30 -0.57 -2.31
CA ALA A 366 -13.05 0.66 -2.09
C ALA A 366 -12.30 1.67 -1.21
N LEU A 367 -11.68 1.21 -0.12
CA LEU A 367 -10.86 2.05 0.77
C LEU A 367 -9.61 2.58 0.06
N LEU A 368 -8.92 1.72 -0.68
CA LEU A 368 -7.75 2.07 -1.48
C LEU A 368 -8.10 3.12 -2.55
N LEU A 369 -9.26 2.98 -3.21
CA LEU A 369 -9.72 3.96 -4.19
C LEU A 369 -10.09 5.30 -3.55
N LEU A 370 -10.71 5.30 -2.36
CA LEU A 370 -10.96 6.53 -1.61
C LEU A 370 -9.67 7.24 -1.23
N ALA A 371 -8.67 6.51 -0.72
CA ALA A 371 -7.37 7.05 -0.38
C ALA A 371 -6.65 7.58 -1.63
N ALA A 372 -6.66 6.84 -2.74
CA ALA A 372 -6.12 7.29 -4.02
C ALA A 372 -6.78 8.59 -4.48
N ARG A 373 -8.11 8.71 -4.40
CA ARG A 373 -8.81 9.94 -4.78
C ARG A 373 -8.40 11.12 -3.90
N ALA A 374 -8.31 10.93 -2.58
CA ALA A 374 -7.84 11.95 -1.64
C ALA A 374 -6.41 12.40 -1.95
N ALA A 375 -5.49 11.44 -2.12
CA ALA A 375 -4.10 11.72 -2.48
C ALA A 375 -3.98 12.45 -3.83
N MET A 376 -4.66 11.97 -4.87
CA MET A 376 -4.60 12.57 -6.21
C MET A 376 -5.21 13.99 -6.24
N ALA A 377 -6.26 14.23 -5.47
CA ALA A 377 -6.87 15.55 -5.36
C ALA A 377 -5.92 16.56 -4.72
N GLU A 378 -5.21 16.14 -3.68
CA GLU A 378 -4.27 17.03 -2.98
C GLU A 378 -2.96 17.15 -3.72
N LEU A 379 -2.28 16.05 -4.07
CA LEU A 379 -0.95 16.04 -4.69
C LEU A 379 -0.94 16.68 -6.08
N PHE A 380 -1.98 16.46 -6.88
CA PHE A 380 -2.05 16.92 -8.28
C PHE A 380 -3.18 17.93 -8.53
N SER A 381 -3.86 18.41 -7.48
CA SER A 381 -5.00 19.35 -7.62
C SER A 381 -6.09 18.80 -8.56
N SER A 382 -6.32 17.49 -8.51
CA SER A 382 -7.12 16.76 -9.49
C SER A 382 -8.48 16.25 -8.94
N GLY A 383 -9.56 16.85 -9.44
CA GLY A 383 -10.93 16.47 -9.10
C GLY A 383 -11.39 16.93 -7.71
N GLN A 384 -12.65 16.63 -7.39
CA GLN A 384 -13.25 16.90 -6.09
C GLN A 384 -13.44 15.59 -5.34
N VAL A 385 -13.18 15.61 -4.04
CA VAL A 385 -13.31 14.46 -3.14
C VAL A 385 -14.28 14.81 -2.03
N THR A 386 -15.14 13.86 -1.69
CA THR A 386 -16.05 14.01 -0.56
C THR A 386 -15.26 14.05 0.74
N PRO A 387 -15.44 15.10 1.55
CA PRO A 387 -14.71 15.20 2.80
C PRO A 387 -15.17 14.14 3.80
N ILE A 388 -14.20 13.59 4.53
CA ILE A 388 -14.41 12.65 5.62
C ILE A 388 -14.04 13.40 6.89
N ALA A 389 -14.95 13.44 7.88
CA ALA A 389 -14.61 14.00 9.18
C ALA A 389 -13.90 12.94 10.03
N VAL A 390 -13.01 13.39 10.91
CA VAL A 390 -12.27 12.50 11.82
C VAL A 390 -13.22 11.72 12.73
N PHE A 391 -14.24 12.41 13.25
CA PHE A 391 -15.31 11.81 14.04
C PHE A 391 -16.68 12.20 13.47
N PRO A 392 -17.63 11.25 13.39
CA PRO A 392 -17.48 9.80 13.69
C PRO A 392 -16.95 8.98 12.50
N GLU A 393 -16.87 9.54 11.29
CA GLU A 393 -16.74 8.75 10.05
C GLU A 393 -15.41 8.02 9.95
N LEU A 394 -14.28 8.70 10.11
CA LEU A 394 -12.97 8.06 10.02
C LEU A 394 -12.73 7.08 11.17
N ALA A 395 -13.18 7.42 12.38
CA ALA A 395 -13.13 6.51 13.52
C ALA A 395 -13.87 5.18 13.24
N GLN A 396 -15.06 5.25 12.65
CA GLN A 396 -15.81 4.08 12.22
C GLN A 396 -15.10 3.28 11.12
N ILE A 397 -14.44 3.96 10.16
CA ILE A 397 -13.66 3.28 9.12
C ILE A 397 -12.49 2.51 9.75
N PHE A 398 -11.75 3.11 10.68
CA PHE A 398 -10.70 2.38 11.40
C PHE A 398 -11.24 1.19 12.18
N ASP A 399 -12.37 1.35 12.88
CA ASP A 399 -13.02 0.26 13.61
C ASP A 399 -13.33 -0.94 12.68
N ASN A 400 -13.88 -0.67 11.50
CA ASN A 400 -14.24 -1.70 10.54
C ASN A 400 -13.05 -2.45 9.93
N PHE A 401 -11.87 -1.83 9.85
CA PHE A 401 -10.69 -2.40 9.17
C PHE A 401 -9.61 -2.93 10.09
N VAL A 402 -9.44 -2.32 11.26
CA VAL A 402 -8.39 -2.68 12.20
C VAL A 402 -8.89 -2.75 13.65
N GLY A 403 -10.20 -2.57 13.88
CA GLY A 403 -10.78 -2.56 15.22
C GLY A 403 -10.79 -3.93 15.89
N ASP A 404 -10.91 -5.02 15.13
CA ASP A 404 -10.99 -6.40 15.67
C ASP A 404 -9.69 -6.91 16.31
N HIS A 405 -8.60 -6.13 16.22
CA HIS A 405 -7.32 -6.45 16.81
C HIS A 405 -7.20 -5.92 18.24
N ASP A 406 -6.87 -6.80 19.17
CA ASP A 406 -6.71 -6.46 20.59
C ASP A 406 -5.34 -5.84 20.90
N LYS A 407 -4.37 -6.01 20.01
CA LYS A 407 -2.99 -5.55 20.22
C LYS A 407 -2.47 -4.73 19.02
N PRO A 408 -1.68 -3.66 19.27
CA PRO A 408 -1.10 -2.84 18.20
C PRO A 408 -0.15 -3.58 17.26
N ASP A 409 0.51 -4.65 17.70
CA ASP A 409 1.41 -5.46 16.87
C ASP A 409 0.67 -6.22 15.77
N GLU A 410 -0.53 -6.73 16.07
CA GLU A 410 -1.40 -7.38 15.09
C GLU A 410 -1.81 -6.41 13.97
N ILE A 411 -2.01 -5.14 14.29
CA ILE A 411 -2.28 -4.10 13.29
C ILE A 411 -1.00 -3.75 12.53
N ALA A 412 0.08 -3.41 13.25
CA ALA A 412 1.31 -2.89 12.64
C ALA A 412 1.99 -3.92 11.73
N PHE A 413 2.02 -5.19 12.14
CA PHE A 413 2.74 -6.25 11.45
C PHE A 413 1.83 -7.28 10.78
N GLY A 414 0.55 -7.38 11.17
CA GLY A 414 -0.40 -8.32 10.57
C GLY A 414 -1.18 -7.76 9.38
N GLN A 415 -1.22 -6.44 9.19
CA GLN A 415 -1.95 -5.80 8.10
C GLN A 415 -1.03 -5.37 6.94
N PRO A 416 -1.51 -5.41 5.68
CA PRO A 416 -0.74 -4.93 4.53
C PRO A 416 -0.34 -3.46 4.68
N GLN A 417 0.90 -3.12 4.33
CA GLN A 417 1.41 -1.74 4.45
C GLN A 417 0.61 -0.74 3.62
N ALA A 418 0.14 -1.15 2.44
CA ALA A 418 -0.75 -0.36 1.60
C ALA A 418 -2.08 0.03 2.27
N LEU A 419 -2.65 -0.89 3.06
CA LEU A 419 -3.86 -0.63 3.84
C LEU A 419 -3.59 0.43 4.91
N LEU A 420 -2.50 0.26 5.67
CA LEU A 420 -2.10 1.19 6.72
C LEU A 420 -1.80 2.58 6.15
N ASP A 421 -1.06 2.67 5.04
CA ASP A 421 -0.78 3.94 4.36
C ASP A 421 -2.07 4.60 3.85
N SER A 422 -3.04 3.83 3.35
CA SER A 422 -4.32 4.38 2.88
C SER A 422 -5.17 4.95 4.03
N LEU A 423 -5.23 4.25 5.18
CA LEU A 423 -5.91 4.75 6.39
C LEU A 423 -5.25 6.03 6.92
N LEU A 424 -3.92 6.08 6.95
CA LEU A 424 -3.18 7.26 7.37
C LEU A 424 -3.33 8.42 6.38
N THR A 425 -3.37 8.15 5.07
CA THR A 425 -3.63 9.14 4.02
C THR A 425 -4.99 9.80 4.22
N LEU A 426 -6.04 9.00 4.45
CA LEU A 426 -7.37 9.53 4.78
C LEU A 426 -7.36 10.33 6.08
N THR A 427 -6.53 9.95 7.06
CA THR A 427 -6.37 10.71 8.30
C THR A 427 -5.76 12.09 8.05
N VAL A 428 -4.64 12.16 7.33
CA VAL A 428 -4.00 13.43 6.96
C VAL A 428 -4.94 14.31 6.16
N PHE A 429 -5.67 13.73 5.20
CA PHE A 429 -6.67 14.44 4.41
C PHE A 429 -7.80 15.02 5.28
N SER A 430 -8.33 14.22 6.21
CA SER A 430 -9.44 14.61 7.10
C SER A 430 -9.03 15.71 8.09
N MET A 431 -7.77 15.72 8.54
CA MET A 431 -7.21 16.71 9.47
C MET A 431 -7.07 18.13 8.87
N GLN A 432 -7.27 18.31 7.57
CA GLN A 432 -7.34 19.65 6.97
C GLN A 432 -8.57 20.44 7.44
N ARG A 433 -9.57 19.76 8.02
CA ARG A 433 -10.78 20.35 8.59
C ARG A 433 -10.73 20.32 10.11
N SER A 434 -11.64 21.05 10.75
CA SER A 434 -11.80 20.99 12.20
C SER A 434 -12.12 19.56 12.63
N ILE A 435 -11.34 19.04 13.57
CA ILE A 435 -11.59 17.72 14.17
C ILE A 435 -12.87 17.82 14.99
N GLY A 436 -13.84 16.95 14.67
CA GLY A 436 -15.11 16.86 15.38
C GLY A 436 -14.97 16.25 16.78
N GLU A 437 -16.08 16.16 17.52
CA GLU A 437 -16.11 15.47 18.81
C GLU A 437 -16.48 13.99 18.64
N PRO A 438 -15.83 13.07 19.36
CA PRO A 438 -16.21 11.66 19.37
C PRO A 438 -17.57 11.47 20.06
N SER A 439 -18.32 10.45 19.65
CA SER A 439 -19.62 10.11 20.23
C SER A 439 -19.47 9.57 21.65
N THR A 440 -18.37 8.84 21.92
CA THR A 440 -18.07 8.26 23.24
C THR A 440 -16.57 8.29 23.53
N GLU A 441 -16.20 8.25 24.81
CA GLU A 441 -14.78 8.10 25.18
C GLU A 441 -14.18 6.77 24.70
N ILE A 442 -15.01 5.73 24.52
CA ILE A 442 -14.57 4.41 24.04
C ILE A 442 -14.18 4.50 22.56
N GLU A 443 -15.03 5.11 21.74
CA GLU A 443 -14.75 5.38 20.32
C GLU A 443 -13.45 6.18 20.16
N PHE A 444 -13.31 7.27 20.94
CA PHE A 444 -12.10 8.08 20.93
C PHE A 444 -10.85 7.25 21.24
N ARG A 445 -10.86 6.48 22.33
CA ARG A 445 -9.71 5.67 22.74
C ARG A 445 -9.38 4.60 21.70
N ARG A 446 -10.38 3.85 21.24
CA ARG A 446 -10.16 2.79 20.23
C ARG A 446 -9.56 3.38 18.96
N PHE A 447 -10.10 4.50 18.47
CA PHE A 447 -9.56 5.18 17.30
C PHE A 447 -8.11 5.64 17.49
N ILE A 448 -7.79 6.32 18.60
CA ILE A 448 -6.41 6.78 18.86
C ILE A 448 -5.45 5.59 18.93
N LEU A 449 -5.83 4.49 19.58
CA LEU A 449 -4.98 3.31 19.71
C LEU A 449 -4.73 2.63 18.35
N SER A 450 -5.79 2.41 17.56
CA SER A 450 -5.67 1.86 16.21
C SER A 450 -4.85 2.76 15.29
N LEU A 451 -5.09 4.07 15.33
CA LEU A 451 -4.33 5.06 14.55
C LEU A 451 -2.85 5.05 14.93
N THR A 452 -2.54 4.98 16.22
CA THR A 452 -1.15 4.92 16.70
C THR A 452 -0.46 3.66 16.19
N ALA A 453 -1.15 2.51 16.25
CA ALA A 453 -0.64 1.25 15.74
C ALA A 453 -0.27 1.32 14.24
N CYS A 454 -1.09 1.99 13.42
CA CYS A 454 -0.79 2.21 12.00
C CYS A 454 0.49 3.01 11.75
N THR A 455 0.87 3.90 12.68
CA THR A 455 2.09 4.74 12.54
C THR A 455 3.37 4.07 13.03
N THR A 456 3.30 2.93 13.72
CA THR A 456 4.47 2.29 14.35
C THR A 456 5.61 1.99 13.37
N ARG A 457 5.28 1.51 12.16
CA ARG A 457 6.27 1.17 11.14
C ARG A 457 6.82 2.36 10.35
N GLN A 458 6.33 3.56 10.63
CA GLN A 458 6.70 4.76 9.88
C GLN A 458 8.06 5.28 10.35
N SER A 459 8.97 5.51 9.40
CA SER A 459 10.29 6.11 9.63
C SER A 459 10.21 7.63 9.85
N TYR A 460 9.17 8.27 9.30
CA TYR A 460 8.97 9.70 9.37
C TYR A 460 8.32 10.13 10.68
N ASN A 461 9.06 10.90 11.47
CA ASN A 461 8.58 11.46 12.75
C ASN A 461 7.34 12.34 12.59
N SER A 462 7.16 12.98 11.43
CA SER A 462 5.99 13.79 11.13
C SER A 462 4.73 12.93 11.10
N ILE A 463 4.80 11.70 10.55
CA ILE A 463 3.67 10.76 10.50
C ILE A 463 3.41 10.20 11.90
N ARG A 464 4.46 9.81 12.64
CA ARG A 464 4.34 9.30 14.02
C ARG A 464 3.67 10.30 14.99
N ARG A 465 3.63 11.59 14.66
CA ARG A 465 2.96 12.64 15.48
C ARG A 465 1.48 12.82 15.17
N ILE A 466 0.96 12.23 14.09
CA ILE A 466 -0.45 12.35 13.71
C ILE A 466 -1.41 11.94 14.84
N PRO A 467 -1.23 10.78 15.52
CA PRO A 467 -2.14 10.38 16.61
C PRO A 467 -2.15 11.41 17.75
N GLY A 468 -0.98 11.97 18.09
CA GLY A 468 -0.85 13.00 19.11
C GLY A 468 -1.63 14.26 18.76
N ALA A 469 -1.55 14.73 17.51
CA ALA A 469 -2.30 15.91 17.08
C ALA A 469 -3.82 15.74 17.24
N ILE A 470 -4.36 14.55 16.95
CA ILE A 470 -5.78 14.25 17.16
C ILE A 470 -6.08 14.13 18.67
N LEU A 471 -5.23 13.46 19.44
CA LEU A 471 -5.41 13.35 20.88
C LEU A 471 -5.48 14.72 21.56
N HIS A 472 -4.56 15.64 21.22
CA HIS A 472 -4.51 16.99 21.79
C HIS A 472 -5.71 17.85 21.40
N SER A 473 -6.38 17.54 20.28
CA SER A 473 -7.58 18.26 19.86
C SER A 473 -8.81 17.98 20.73
N HIS A 474 -8.79 16.90 21.53
CA HIS A 474 -9.90 16.56 22.42
C HIS A 474 -10.04 17.59 23.55
N VAL A 475 -11.26 18.11 23.75
CA VAL A 475 -11.54 19.20 24.69
C VAL A 475 -11.31 18.78 26.15
N SER A 476 -11.67 17.55 26.50
CA SER A 476 -11.57 17.05 27.88
C SER A 476 -10.17 16.56 28.23
N HIS A 477 -9.48 17.27 29.12
CA HIS A 477 -8.15 16.88 29.60
C HIS A 477 -8.19 15.50 30.28
N ILE A 478 -9.25 15.20 31.05
CA ILE A 478 -9.35 13.94 31.78
C ILE A 478 -9.45 12.73 30.83
N VAL A 479 -10.08 12.88 29.66
CA VAL A 479 -10.13 11.83 28.64
C VAL A 479 -8.75 11.60 28.02
N ARG A 480 -8.01 12.68 27.72
CA ARG A 480 -6.63 12.59 27.23
C ARG A 480 -5.72 11.90 28.25
N PHE A 481 -5.82 12.28 29.53
CA PHE A 481 -5.08 11.64 30.62
C PHE A 481 -5.41 10.16 30.78
N LYS A 482 -6.69 9.79 30.78
CA LYS A 482 -7.12 8.38 30.85
C LYS A 482 -6.58 7.56 29.67
N THR A 483 -6.54 8.15 28.47
CA THR A 483 -5.99 7.50 27.28
C THR A 483 -4.49 7.25 27.41
N ILE A 484 -3.72 8.27 27.83
CA ILE A 484 -2.28 8.13 28.11
C ILE A 484 -2.04 7.07 29.19
N ARG A 485 -2.80 7.15 30.28
CA ARG A 485 -2.71 6.19 31.40
C ARG A 485 -2.96 4.75 30.94
N GLN A 486 -3.98 4.52 30.11
CA GLN A 486 -4.28 3.19 29.57
C GLN A 486 -3.09 2.54 28.88
N VAL A 487 -2.43 3.30 27.99
CA VAL A 487 -1.27 2.81 27.23
C VAL A 487 -0.09 2.50 28.14
N LEU A 488 0.10 3.29 29.20
CA LEU A 488 1.18 3.08 30.17
C LEU A 488 0.89 1.95 31.17
N GLU A 489 -0.38 1.60 31.42
CA GLU A 489 -0.79 0.57 32.38
C GLU A 489 -0.92 -0.83 31.78
N ASP A 490 -1.34 -0.94 30.52
CA ASP A 490 -1.64 -2.22 29.88
C ASP A 490 -0.48 -2.70 29.00
N ASP A 491 0.15 -3.81 29.42
CA ASP A 491 1.30 -4.43 28.76
C ASP A 491 1.04 -4.76 27.26
N ARG A 492 -0.22 -4.89 26.83
CA ARG A 492 -0.58 -5.10 25.42
C ARG A 492 -0.18 -3.92 24.52
N PHE A 493 -0.06 -2.71 25.08
CA PHE A 493 0.29 -1.51 24.34
C PHE A 493 1.78 -1.15 24.37
N GLN A 494 2.65 -2.09 24.77
CA GLN A 494 4.09 -1.84 24.89
C GLN A 494 4.71 -1.22 23.62
N LEU A 495 4.25 -1.64 22.44
CA LEU A 495 4.73 -1.18 21.14
C LEU A 495 4.51 0.32 20.89
N ILE A 496 3.47 0.90 21.48
CA ILE A 496 3.07 2.31 21.27
C ILE A 496 3.30 3.18 22.52
N ARG A 497 4.01 2.65 23.51
CA ARG A 497 4.20 3.30 24.81
C ARG A 497 5.05 4.56 24.72
N ASP A 498 6.06 4.56 23.85
CA ASP A 498 6.87 5.74 23.54
C ASP A 498 6.02 6.89 23.00
N SER A 499 5.01 6.58 22.18
CA SER A 499 4.05 7.55 21.65
C SER A 499 3.22 8.18 22.76
N ALA A 500 2.72 7.40 23.72
CA ALA A 500 1.99 7.92 24.88
C ALA A 500 2.84 8.80 25.79
N ILE A 501 4.13 8.47 25.97
CA ILE A 501 5.08 9.33 26.69
C ILE A 501 5.29 10.64 25.92
N GLY A 502 5.36 10.58 24.59
CA GLY A 502 5.39 11.75 23.71
C GLY A 502 4.17 12.65 23.90
N TRP A 503 2.95 12.08 23.93
CA TRP A 503 1.72 12.84 24.18
C TRP A 503 1.75 13.50 25.56
N LEU A 504 2.17 12.77 26.60
CA LEU A 504 2.30 13.34 27.95
C LEU A 504 3.27 14.51 27.99
N LYS A 505 4.43 14.39 27.32
CA LYS A 505 5.40 15.47 27.21
C LYS A 505 4.77 16.71 26.59
N ASP A 506 4.06 16.55 25.47
CA ASP A 506 3.46 17.67 24.74
C ASP A 506 2.35 18.35 25.57
N GLU A 507 1.51 17.57 26.28
CA GLU A 507 0.50 18.09 27.22
C GLU A 507 1.13 18.91 28.37
N ILE A 508 2.21 18.41 28.99
CA ILE A 508 2.91 19.13 30.07
C ILE A 508 3.50 20.44 29.55
N LEU A 509 4.16 20.40 28.38
CA LEU A 509 4.79 21.57 27.79
C LEU A 509 3.76 22.62 27.36
N ASP A 510 2.61 22.22 26.85
CA ASP A 510 1.54 23.14 26.45
C ASP A 510 0.80 23.72 27.66
N ALA A 511 0.58 22.93 28.71
CA ALA A 511 0.04 23.43 29.98
C ALA A 511 0.96 24.49 30.62
N ASN A 512 2.28 24.29 30.55
CA ASN A 512 3.27 25.22 31.10
C ASN A 512 3.37 26.56 30.34
N LYS A 513 2.95 26.62 29.07
CA LYS A 513 2.92 27.88 28.29
C LYS A 513 1.78 28.82 28.69
N LYS A 514 0.75 28.31 29.38
CA LYS A 514 -0.43 29.11 29.74
C LYS A 514 -0.06 30.15 30.82
N PRO A 515 -0.48 31.42 30.68
CA PRO A 515 -0.12 32.47 31.62
C PRO A 515 -0.65 32.16 33.03
N SER A 516 0.16 32.44 34.05
CA SER A 516 0.01 32.07 35.47
C SER A 516 -1.22 32.65 36.20
N GLY A 517 -2.20 33.18 35.47
CA GLY A 517 -3.46 33.73 35.99
C GLY A 517 -4.64 32.75 36.00
N SER A 518 -4.55 31.61 35.32
CA SER A 518 -5.43 30.45 35.58
C SER A 518 -4.91 29.73 36.82
N SER A 519 -5.79 29.35 37.76
CA SER A 519 -5.36 28.68 39.00
C SER A 519 -4.50 27.45 38.65
N PRO A 520 -3.33 27.23 39.31
CA PRO A 520 -2.48 26.06 39.07
C PRO A 520 -3.18 24.72 39.36
N GLU A 521 -4.36 24.76 39.96
CA GLU A 521 -5.26 23.61 40.13
C GLU A 521 -6.11 23.28 38.88
N SER A 522 -6.11 24.11 37.82
CA SER A 522 -7.04 23.95 36.69
C SER A 522 -6.58 22.96 35.62
N ASP A 523 -5.28 22.68 35.50
CA ASP A 523 -4.76 21.79 34.45
C ASP A 523 -4.10 20.53 35.06
N ILE A 524 -4.68 19.37 34.75
CA ILE A 524 -4.29 18.09 35.34
C ILE A 524 -2.86 17.67 35.00
N PHE A 525 -2.30 18.17 33.89
CA PHE A 525 -0.98 17.74 33.41
C PHE A 525 0.19 18.42 34.14
N ILE A 526 -0.04 19.55 34.80
CA ILE A 526 0.94 20.21 35.69
C ILE A 526 0.62 19.96 37.18
N ASN A 527 -0.40 19.14 37.46
CA ASN A 527 -0.76 18.78 38.82
C ASN A 527 0.14 17.65 39.35
N PRO A 528 0.85 17.84 40.48
CA PRO A 528 1.80 16.87 41.00
C PRO A 528 1.15 15.54 41.42
N HIS A 529 -0.11 15.54 41.88
CA HIS A 529 -0.82 14.33 42.27
C HIS A 529 -1.22 13.48 41.06
N TYR A 530 -1.62 14.10 39.95
CA TYR A 530 -1.89 13.38 38.69
C TYR A 530 -0.59 12.82 38.08
N PHE A 531 0.49 13.61 38.06
CA PHE A 531 1.78 13.14 37.57
C PHE A 531 2.32 11.96 38.39
N SER A 532 2.12 11.98 39.71
CA SER A 532 2.50 10.89 40.62
C SER A 532 1.75 9.56 40.36
N ILE A 533 0.61 9.58 39.67
CA ILE A 533 -0.06 8.35 39.22
C ILE A 533 0.67 7.74 38.02
N LEU A 534 1.13 8.58 37.09
CA LEU A 534 1.85 8.14 35.90
C LEU A 534 3.31 7.79 36.19
N PHE A 535 3.93 8.39 37.20
CA PHE A 535 5.36 8.25 37.48
C PHE A 535 5.83 6.79 37.65
N PRO A 536 5.16 5.92 38.45
CA PRO A 536 5.52 4.50 38.53
C PRO A 536 5.34 3.75 37.21
N LEU A 537 4.43 4.21 36.35
CA LEU A 537 4.19 3.63 35.04
C LEU A 537 5.25 4.08 34.02
N LEU A 538 5.77 5.30 34.14
CA LEU A 538 6.92 5.74 33.32
C LEU A 538 8.20 4.98 33.70
N PHE A 539 8.37 4.66 34.99
CA PHE A 539 9.58 4.09 35.56
C PHE A 539 9.33 2.73 36.22
N ASN A 540 8.82 1.78 35.42
CA ASN A 540 8.42 0.47 35.91
C ASN A 540 9.60 -0.49 36.08
N SER A 541 9.93 -0.81 37.33
CA SER A 541 11.01 -1.73 37.68
C SER A 541 10.82 -3.19 37.22
N SER A 542 9.58 -3.63 36.94
CA SER A 542 9.33 -5.03 36.56
C SER A 542 9.84 -5.35 35.16
N GLU A 543 9.80 -4.37 34.25
CA GLU A 543 10.28 -4.51 32.87
C GLU A 543 11.79 -4.73 32.78
N LEU A 544 12.53 -4.24 33.78
CA LEU A 544 13.98 -4.35 33.87
C LEU A 544 14.47 -5.70 34.45
N ARG A 545 13.56 -6.56 34.94
CA ARG A 545 13.89 -7.88 35.51
C ARG A 545 14.15 -8.91 34.41
N LEU A 546 15.18 -8.66 33.61
CA LEU A 546 15.64 -9.57 32.55
C LEU A 546 16.67 -10.57 33.08
N ASN A 547 16.72 -11.75 32.48
CA ASN A 547 17.60 -12.83 32.93
C ASN A 547 18.95 -12.80 32.18
N VAL A 548 19.80 -11.86 32.57
CA VAL A 548 21.13 -11.68 31.95
C VAL A 548 22.16 -12.76 32.36
N SER A 549 21.92 -13.53 33.41
CA SER A 549 22.90 -14.51 33.89
C SER A 549 22.89 -15.80 33.07
N SER A 550 21.70 -16.31 32.70
CA SER A 550 21.57 -17.51 31.88
C SER A 550 21.12 -17.24 30.45
N ASP A 551 20.47 -16.11 30.17
CA ASP A 551 19.87 -15.82 28.86
C ASP A 551 20.08 -14.35 28.44
N ILE A 552 21.35 -13.98 28.34
CA ILE A 552 21.75 -12.61 28.01
C ILE A 552 21.33 -12.20 26.60
N VAL A 553 21.35 -13.13 25.63
CA VAL A 553 21.01 -12.85 24.23
C VAL A 553 19.53 -12.53 24.09
N ALA A 554 18.62 -13.36 24.63
CA ALA A 554 17.19 -13.05 24.55
C ALA A 554 16.84 -11.80 25.37
N SER A 555 17.50 -11.60 26.51
CA SER A 555 17.36 -10.38 27.31
C SER A 555 17.76 -9.13 26.52
N TRP A 556 18.88 -9.18 25.78
CA TRP A 556 19.35 -8.08 24.95
C TRP A 556 18.43 -7.84 23.74
N ILE A 557 17.94 -8.88 23.07
CA ILE A 557 16.97 -8.75 21.97
C ILE A 557 15.69 -8.07 22.48
N LYS A 558 15.14 -8.53 23.60
CA LYS A 558 13.94 -7.93 24.21
C LYS A 558 14.17 -6.47 24.61
N PHE A 559 15.33 -6.18 25.22
CA PHE A 559 15.68 -4.82 25.61
C PHE A 559 15.80 -3.89 24.39
N SER A 560 16.58 -4.29 23.38
CA SER A 560 16.89 -3.49 22.19
C SER A 560 15.66 -3.27 21.31
N GLN A 561 14.84 -4.29 21.10
CA GLN A 561 13.71 -4.21 20.16
C GLN A 561 12.41 -3.72 20.80
N THR A 562 12.18 -3.96 22.09
CA THR A 562 10.87 -3.72 22.72
C THR A 562 10.89 -2.65 23.81
N LEU A 563 11.92 -2.61 24.65
CA LEU A 563 11.94 -1.73 25.84
C LEU A 563 12.64 -0.39 25.60
N THR A 564 13.64 -0.39 24.71
CA THR A 564 14.49 0.80 24.45
C THR A 564 13.67 2.05 24.09
N PRO A 565 12.69 2.01 23.15
CA PRO A 565 11.99 3.23 22.75
C PRO A 565 11.24 3.91 23.91
N SER A 566 10.53 3.14 24.73
CA SER A 566 9.75 3.67 25.86
C SER A 566 10.66 4.14 27.01
N ILE A 567 11.72 3.40 27.33
CA ILE A 567 12.71 3.80 28.34
C ILE A 567 13.38 5.11 27.94
N HIS A 568 13.86 5.20 26.70
CA HIS A 568 14.50 6.41 26.20
C HIS A 568 13.54 7.61 26.20
N ALA A 569 12.29 7.43 25.78
CA ALA A 569 11.27 8.47 25.84
C ALA A 569 10.99 8.94 27.28
N ALA A 570 10.90 8.02 28.25
CA ALA A 570 10.67 8.35 29.66
C ALA A 570 11.84 9.12 30.28
N LEU A 571 13.08 8.69 30.02
CA LEU A 571 14.29 9.39 30.47
C LEU A 571 14.40 10.77 29.83
N SER A 572 14.14 10.89 28.53
CA SER A 572 14.13 12.17 27.81
C SER A 572 13.09 13.14 28.38
N LEU A 573 11.88 12.65 28.68
CA LEU A 573 10.85 13.45 29.36
C LEU A 573 11.36 13.93 30.72
N TYR A 574 11.89 13.03 31.55
CA TYR A 574 12.35 13.38 32.89
C TYR A 574 13.52 14.38 32.88
N TYR A 575 14.46 14.22 31.95
CA TYR A 575 15.52 15.19 31.71
C TYR A 575 14.96 16.60 31.42
N ILE A 576 13.95 16.71 30.54
CA ILE A 576 13.29 17.98 30.22
C ILE A 576 12.64 18.59 31.48
N LEU A 577 11.95 17.76 32.27
CA LEU A 577 11.26 18.20 33.48
C LEU A 577 12.24 18.69 34.56
N LEU A 578 13.36 17.99 34.75
CA LEU A 578 14.42 18.36 35.68
C LEU A 578 15.14 19.65 35.27
N SER A 579 15.42 19.80 33.98
CA SER A 579 16.13 20.95 33.41
C SER A 579 15.33 22.26 33.54
N SER A 580 14.01 22.18 33.68
CA SER A 580 13.15 23.34 33.91
C SER A 580 12.87 23.54 35.40
N SER A 581 13.43 24.60 35.99
CA SER A 581 13.19 24.94 37.40
C SER A 581 11.70 25.13 37.73
N THR A 582 10.92 25.69 36.80
CA THR A 582 9.47 25.88 36.93
C THR A 582 8.72 24.56 36.97
N LEU A 583 8.93 23.68 35.99
CA LEU A 583 8.23 22.39 35.91
C LEU A 583 8.62 21.49 37.08
N ARG A 584 9.92 21.48 37.44
CA ARG A 584 10.44 20.72 38.57
C ARG A 584 9.73 21.09 39.88
N ALA A 585 9.54 22.39 40.13
CA ALA A 585 8.86 22.87 41.33
C ALA A 585 7.34 22.59 41.29
N GLN A 586 6.69 22.81 40.14
CA GLN A 586 5.24 22.58 39.97
C GLN A 586 4.87 21.10 40.15
N LEU A 587 5.65 20.20 39.56
CA LEU A 587 5.44 18.75 39.63
C LEU A 587 6.04 18.11 40.89
N GLN A 588 6.72 18.88 41.74
CA GLN A 588 7.33 18.43 43.01
C GLN A 588 8.27 17.23 42.81
N LEU A 589 9.15 17.28 41.80
CA LEU A 589 9.98 16.12 41.40
C LEU A 589 10.93 15.64 42.50
N GLU A 590 11.30 16.53 43.44
CA GLU A 590 12.05 16.19 44.65
C GLU A 590 11.44 15.02 45.43
N LYS A 591 10.10 14.93 45.47
CA LYS A 591 9.37 13.84 46.15
C LYS A 591 9.41 12.50 45.43
N THR A 592 9.76 12.52 44.15
CA THR A 592 9.77 11.32 43.29
C THR A 592 11.16 10.74 43.06
N TYR A 593 12.21 11.51 43.34
CA TYR A 593 13.59 11.13 42.99
C TYR A 593 14.07 9.86 43.72
N ILE A 594 13.80 9.72 45.02
CA ILE A 594 14.20 8.52 45.79
C ILE A 594 13.57 7.26 45.18
N TYR A 595 12.30 7.33 44.77
CA TYR A 595 11.63 6.22 44.09
C TYR A 595 12.33 5.92 42.75
N PHE A 596 12.53 6.94 41.92
CA PHE A 596 13.17 6.79 40.61
C PHE A 596 14.57 6.17 40.70
N ARG A 597 15.42 6.70 41.60
CA ARG A 597 16.78 6.20 41.83
C ARG A 597 16.77 4.71 42.18
N ASN A 598 16.04 4.35 43.23
CA ASN A 598 16.08 3.01 43.80
C ASN A 598 15.31 1.97 42.98
N ARG A 599 14.22 2.36 42.32
CA ARG A 599 13.34 1.42 41.61
C ARG A 599 13.67 1.29 40.13
N PHE A 600 14.26 2.30 39.51
CA PHE A 600 14.43 2.31 38.06
C PHE A 600 15.88 2.59 37.64
N LEU A 601 16.48 3.69 38.09
CA LEU A 601 17.80 4.13 37.64
C LEU A 601 18.89 3.09 37.95
N GLU A 602 19.03 2.67 39.22
CA GLU A 602 20.06 1.71 39.62
C GLU A 602 19.87 0.32 38.97
N PRO A 603 18.65 -0.24 38.92
CA PRO A 603 18.39 -1.47 38.15
C PRO A 603 18.72 -1.34 36.66
N LEU A 604 18.39 -0.20 36.03
CA LEU A 604 18.68 0.04 34.62
C LEU A 604 20.20 0.10 34.38
N LYS A 605 20.95 0.84 35.20
CA LYS A 605 22.42 0.89 35.12
C LYS A 605 23.04 -0.49 35.26
N SER A 606 22.54 -1.29 36.20
CA SER A 606 23.00 -2.68 36.39
C SER A 606 22.74 -3.54 35.15
N LEU A 607 21.59 -3.36 34.50
CA LEU A 607 21.22 -4.07 33.27
C LEU A 607 22.10 -3.66 32.07
N LEU A 608 22.31 -2.36 31.86
CA LEU A 608 23.16 -1.83 30.79
C LEU A 608 24.59 -2.32 30.95
N HIS A 609 25.14 -2.24 32.17
CA HIS A 609 26.48 -2.74 32.48
C HIS A 609 26.61 -4.25 32.20
N ALA A 610 25.55 -5.04 32.43
CA ALA A 610 25.57 -6.47 32.12
C ALA A 610 25.72 -6.72 30.61
N PHE A 611 25.05 -5.94 29.76
CA PHE A 611 25.20 -6.04 28.30
C PHE A 611 26.57 -5.56 27.83
N GLU A 612 27.07 -4.43 28.34
CA GLU A 612 28.41 -3.92 28.00
C GLU A 612 29.54 -4.86 28.45
N SER A 613 29.35 -5.53 29.59
CA SER A 613 30.32 -6.49 30.14
C SER A 613 30.41 -7.80 29.36
N ASP A 614 29.40 -8.16 28.55
CA ASP A 614 29.39 -9.42 27.80
C ASP A 614 30.57 -9.51 26.81
N LEU A 615 30.87 -8.41 26.12
CA LEU A 615 31.97 -8.32 25.15
C LEU A 615 33.34 -8.42 25.83
N THR A 616 33.51 -7.70 26.94
CA THR A 616 34.80 -7.61 27.65
C THR A 616 35.14 -8.86 28.44
N GLN A 617 34.14 -9.56 29.00
CA GLN A 617 34.36 -10.78 29.80
C GLN A 617 34.68 -12.02 28.95
N ASN A 618 34.31 -12.05 27.67
CA ASN A 618 34.49 -13.20 26.79
C ASN A 618 35.66 -13.06 25.78
N GLY A 619 36.47 -12.01 25.87
CA GLY A 619 37.71 -11.89 25.09
C GLY A 619 37.56 -11.46 23.63
N GLY A 620 36.46 -10.79 23.26
CA GLY A 620 36.25 -10.23 21.92
C GLY A 620 34.81 -10.41 21.44
N ASP A 621 34.38 -11.67 21.30
CA ASP A 621 33.17 -11.98 20.51
C ASP A 621 31.87 -12.09 21.33
N GLY A 622 31.93 -11.91 22.67
CA GLY A 622 30.76 -11.97 23.55
C GLY A 622 29.90 -13.24 23.43
N LYS A 623 28.74 -13.28 24.10
CA LYS A 623 27.66 -14.22 23.77
C LYS A 623 26.66 -13.57 22.80
N ILE A 624 26.46 -12.26 22.91
CA ILE A 624 25.55 -11.50 22.05
C ILE A 624 26.10 -11.48 20.63
N GLU A 625 27.35 -11.04 20.44
CA GLU A 625 27.97 -10.95 19.11
C GLU A 625 28.13 -12.33 18.46
N SER A 626 28.52 -13.36 19.21
CA SER A 626 28.52 -14.75 18.71
C SER A 626 27.16 -15.21 18.17
N ALA A 627 26.05 -14.71 18.73
CA ALA A 627 24.70 -15.11 18.33
C ALA A 627 24.12 -14.33 17.15
N VAL A 628 24.42 -13.02 17.03
CA VAL A 628 23.82 -12.15 16.00
C VAL A 628 24.79 -11.64 14.94
N GLY A 629 26.10 -11.85 15.13
CA GLY A 629 27.18 -11.33 14.31
C GLY A 629 27.62 -9.91 14.72
N GLU A 630 28.87 -9.58 14.38
CA GLU A 630 29.54 -8.32 14.76
C GLU A 630 28.72 -7.08 14.37
N ASN A 631 28.28 -6.97 13.11
CA ASN A 631 27.58 -5.78 12.62
C ASN A 631 26.25 -5.54 13.36
N MET A 632 25.42 -6.59 13.50
CA MET A 632 24.15 -6.49 14.21
C MET A 632 24.35 -6.19 15.70
N CYS A 633 25.39 -6.76 16.31
CA CYS A 633 25.76 -6.44 17.69
C CYS A 633 26.15 -4.97 17.83
N GLN A 634 27.05 -4.46 17.00
CA GLN A 634 27.50 -3.06 17.03
C GLN A 634 26.34 -2.08 16.84
N VAL A 635 25.52 -2.27 15.80
CA VAL A 635 24.36 -1.42 15.52
C VAL A 635 23.34 -1.51 16.65
N GLY A 636 23.04 -2.72 17.12
CA GLY A 636 22.09 -2.94 18.21
C GLY A 636 22.56 -2.30 19.51
N MET A 637 23.82 -2.49 19.90
CA MET A 637 24.41 -1.89 21.11
C MET A 637 24.39 -0.36 21.04
N ALA A 638 24.80 0.23 19.92
CA ALA A 638 24.80 1.68 19.74
C ALA A 638 23.39 2.27 19.79
N ARG A 639 22.42 1.66 19.11
CA ARG A 639 21.03 2.17 19.01
C ARG A 639 20.15 1.84 20.21
N SER A 640 20.59 0.96 21.11
CA SER A 640 19.85 0.62 22.33
C SER A 640 20.62 0.97 23.60
N VAL A 641 21.58 0.14 23.99
CA VAL A 641 22.35 0.27 25.22
C VAL A 641 23.06 1.63 25.26
N GLY A 642 23.83 1.99 24.24
CA GLY A 642 24.55 3.26 24.19
C GLY A 642 23.64 4.49 24.22
N LEU A 643 22.53 4.45 23.47
CA LEU A 643 21.53 5.53 23.47
C LEU A 643 20.90 5.72 24.87
N VAL A 644 20.54 4.63 25.55
CA VAL A 644 19.94 4.68 26.89
C VAL A 644 20.99 5.08 27.94
N SER A 645 22.22 4.57 27.86
CA SER A 645 23.33 4.96 28.74
C SER A 645 23.57 6.48 28.66
N HIS A 646 23.58 7.05 27.45
CA HIS A 646 23.72 8.50 27.28
C HIS A 646 22.55 9.28 27.90
N ALA A 647 21.31 8.82 27.74
CA ALA A 647 20.15 9.46 28.37
C ALA A 647 20.20 9.36 29.91
N VAL A 648 20.72 8.26 30.45
CA VAL A 648 20.97 8.08 31.89
C VAL A 648 21.97 9.11 32.39
N GLU A 649 23.12 9.28 31.72
CA GLU A 649 24.13 10.28 32.08
C GLU A 649 23.54 11.70 32.13
N GLN A 650 22.78 12.10 31.10
CA GLN A 650 22.12 13.40 31.07
C GLN A 650 21.16 13.62 32.24
N VAL A 651 20.41 12.58 32.62
CA VAL A 651 19.50 12.64 33.78
C VAL A 651 20.30 12.75 35.07
N GLU A 652 21.38 11.99 35.24
CA GLU A 652 22.23 12.06 36.44
C GLU A 652 22.87 13.43 36.61
N ASP A 653 23.38 14.03 35.54
CA ASP A 653 23.92 15.39 35.55
C ASP A 653 22.83 16.41 35.92
N ALA A 654 21.67 16.34 35.29
CA ALA A 654 20.55 17.24 35.58
C ALA A 654 20.03 17.09 37.01
N VAL A 655 20.02 15.87 37.56
CA VAL A 655 19.70 15.59 38.97
C VAL A 655 20.75 16.19 39.88
N GLY A 656 22.03 16.00 39.57
CA GLY A 656 23.16 16.53 40.33
C GLY A 656 23.06 18.03 40.47
N ASP A 657 22.78 18.74 39.37
CA ASP A 657 22.56 20.18 39.35
C ASP A 657 21.26 20.60 40.04
N ALA A 658 20.20 19.79 39.91
CA ALA A 658 18.89 20.11 40.45
C ALA A 658 18.83 19.99 41.99
N PHE A 659 19.45 18.97 42.56
CA PHE A 659 19.27 18.57 43.96
C PHE A 659 20.56 18.65 44.80
N VAL A 660 21.54 19.46 44.38
CA VAL A 660 22.86 19.64 45.02
C VAL A 660 22.76 19.70 46.56
N GLY A 661 23.39 18.74 47.24
CA GLY A 661 23.61 18.77 48.70
C GLY A 661 22.44 18.31 49.58
N ALA A 662 21.36 17.77 48.99
CA ALA A 662 20.12 17.47 49.69
C ALA A 662 19.81 15.96 49.87
N ASP A 663 20.76 15.04 49.73
CA ASP A 663 20.46 13.59 49.91
C ASP A 663 19.85 13.29 51.30
N ASP A 664 20.14 14.12 52.33
CA ASP A 664 19.52 14.08 53.66
C ASP A 664 18.26 14.99 53.83
N GLU A 665 17.91 15.81 52.83
CA GLU A 665 16.79 16.78 52.84
C GLU A 665 15.70 16.51 51.78
N LEU A 666 15.83 15.47 50.94
CA LEU A 666 14.81 15.08 49.97
C LEU A 666 13.49 14.72 50.67
N GLN A 667 12.42 15.42 50.33
CA GLN A 667 11.12 15.25 50.97
C GLN A 667 10.40 14.00 50.45
N GLU A 668 9.98 13.11 51.33
CA GLU A 668 9.07 12.03 50.93
C GLU A 668 7.61 12.54 50.79
N PRO A 669 6.77 11.87 49.98
CA PRO A 669 5.34 12.19 49.88
C PRO A 669 4.64 12.11 51.25
N SER A 670 3.84 13.12 51.59
CA SER A 670 3.08 13.12 52.84
C SER A 670 1.93 12.10 52.82
N MET A 671 1.39 11.71 53.97
CA MET A 671 0.21 10.82 54.01
C MET A 671 -1.01 11.42 53.28
N ASP A 672 -1.18 12.75 53.30
CA ASP A 672 -2.25 13.43 52.56
C ASP A 672 -2.01 13.35 51.05
N ASP A 673 -0.77 13.52 50.60
CA ASP A 673 -0.40 13.34 49.18
C ASP A 673 -0.73 11.93 48.71
N VAL A 674 -0.37 10.91 49.50
CA VAL A 674 -0.67 9.50 49.20
C VAL A 674 -2.19 9.28 49.12
N ALA A 675 -2.97 9.79 50.07
CA ALA A 675 -4.42 9.64 50.08
C ALA A 675 -5.09 10.32 48.87
N ARG A 676 -4.60 11.50 48.46
CA ARG A 676 -5.07 12.20 47.25
C ARG A 676 -4.74 11.44 45.99
N VAL A 677 -3.51 10.96 45.84
CA VAL A 677 -3.07 10.14 44.70
C VAL A 677 -3.94 8.88 44.60
N ASP A 678 -4.21 8.19 45.71
CA ASP A 678 -5.05 7.00 45.72
C ASP A 678 -6.50 7.29 45.35
N LYS A 679 -7.03 8.46 45.76
CA LYS A 679 -8.37 8.91 45.34
C LYS A 679 -8.43 9.15 43.84
N ILE A 680 -7.51 9.95 43.30
CA ILE A 680 -7.45 10.25 41.86
C ILE A 680 -7.23 8.96 41.06
N ARG A 681 -6.37 8.05 41.53
CA ARG A 681 -6.14 6.75 40.89
C ARG A 681 -7.43 5.95 40.72
N LYS A 682 -8.32 5.95 41.72
CA LYS A 682 -9.63 5.30 41.66
C LYS A 682 -10.61 6.03 40.74
N GLU A 683 -10.62 7.37 40.77
CA GLU A 683 -11.52 8.19 39.94
C GLU A 683 -11.15 8.17 38.45
N THR A 684 -9.87 7.93 38.16
CA THR A 684 -9.32 7.90 36.80
C THR A 684 -9.02 6.50 36.28
N ALA A 685 -9.36 5.46 37.05
CA ALA A 685 -9.32 4.08 36.58
C ALA A 685 -10.33 3.90 35.43
N LEU A 686 -9.99 3.02 34.49
CA LEU A 686 -10.81 2.68 33.33
C LEU A 686 -11.77 1.53 33.61
#